data_AF-A0A9E4V8E4-F1
#
_entry.id   AF-A0A9E4V8E4-F1
#
_cell.length_a   1.000
_cell.length_b   1.000
_cell.length_c   1.000
_cell.angle_alpha   90.00
_cell.angle_beta   90.00
_cell.angle_gamma   90.00
#
_symmetry.space_group_name_H-M   'P 1'
#
loop_
_entity.id
_entity.type
_entity.pdbx_description
1 polymer ?
#
loop_
_entity_poly.entity_id
_entity_poly.type
_entity_poly.pdbx_seq_one_letter_code
_entity_poly.pdbx_strand_id
1 'polypeptide(L)'
;MAKTMDRETVVSTLHAAQVAGRLDYARNLAIEWLATWPGDTEVALQLATVELKSGAASSAIDRLSLLIEVDPESRPAYEMLAEAYKQTGDSLRIPVYMACAKALAGEQPNASSSPSWAVALARAYRALEANDPAEALRASNEALAADPSFALPALVAVRASLATGATQEAVRLAEAGHDRWPHCVAFKLVLAEAQLDSDRPAAGVERMHQVAAADPLGVITETVLGLDHAYRALWPVHMQARISRPVPEDVLAVMGASAKSPPSDPSPMPDPEPGEAFQGPRSDEHSNPDEALLSVRNEFDRLAQRLNVRRPSEDQEARLPVYIVLSSHTRLVQQIGPSGFKRVNEAIMNLVEVVRRKNGWGAYRIYMDDPRSLQPFGLMPCDPGNAWQIKLRLADLDQALAERGEMIGALLIVGGHNIVPFHLLPNPTDDDDDSVPSDNPYAATDENYFAPQWPVGRLPIDSDTDLLVKLLSNATAAHREQRRSRSGPRRFRIWAGDRFVRLFRPQPKAIGYTASIWRKASLSVFGAIGAPRSLITSPPSAADNMPSVASRPSRLSYFNLHGLQDTPEWYGQRDPLRDPSDSVEFPIALRPKDVVNSGRAPRIVFTEACYGAHVIGKTEETALSLKFLSSGSQAVIGSTMISYGSVTPPLIAADLLGRLFWEELRTAVPVGEALRLAKFKLATEMFERQGYLDGEDQKTLISFVLYGDPLLTSRLTGRPMGSKAVTRSSKRPATIKTACALGGPDLLTDDAYSSISDRVQSIVAQYLPTMTDADCSLHNQHHGCDSEDHCCPSQQIGMKTAGENEALVVTLSKHVSEGSILHPHFARMTLDPSGKVIKLAVSR
;
A
#
# COMPACT_ATOMS: atom_id res chain seq x y z
N MET A 1 -23.49 5.08 -8.58
CA MET A 1 -23.62 4.09 -7.51
C MET A 1 -23.33 2.72 -8.09
N ALA A 2 -22.36 1.99 -7.54
CA ALA A 2 -22.10 0.61 -7.93
C ALA A 2 -23.31 -0.25 -7.58
N LYS A 3 -23.78 -1.06 -8.53
CA LYS A 3 -24.99 -1.87 -8.36
C LYS A 3 -24.57 -3.32 -8.17
N THR A 4 -25.08 -3.96 -7.12
CA THR A 4 -24.95 -5.41 -6.97
C THR A 4 -25.75 -6.08 -8.08
N MET A 5 -25.09 -6.92 -8.88
CA MET A 5 -25.72 -7.72 -9.92
C MET A 5 -25.57 -9.20 -9.57
N ASP A 6 -26.63 -9.95 -9.76
CA ASP A 6 -26.56 -11.41 -9.77
C ASP A 6 -25.97 -11.91 -11.11
N ARG A 7 -25.58 -13.18 -11.12
CA ARG A 7 -24.98 -13.81 -12.29
C ARG A 7 -25.85 -13.72 -13.53
N GLU A 8 -27.14 -13.98 -13.39
CA GLU A 8 -28.09 -13.96 -14.51
C GLU A 8 -28.16 -12.58 -15.15
N THR A 9 -28.22 -11.53 -14.33
CA THR A 9 -28.16 -10.14 -14.80
C THR A 9 -26.83 -9.87 -15.51
N VAL A 10 -25.70 -10.35 -14.98
CA VAL A 10 -24.39 -10.14 -15.61
C VAL A 10 -24.30 -10.83 -16.96
N VAL A 11 -24.66 -12.10 -17.06
CA VAL A 11 -24.65 -12.86 -18.32
C VAL A 11 -25.58 -12.22 -19.36
N SER A 12 -26.79 -11.83 -18.95
CA SER A 12 -27.75 -11.13 -19.81
C SER A 12 -27.20 -9.78 -20.29
N THR A 13 -26.59 -9.01 -19.39
CA THR A 13 -26.00 -7.70 -19.70
C THR A 13 -24.78 -7.85 -20.61
N LEU A 14 -23.95 -8.87 -20.42
CA LEU A 14 -22.81 -9.19 -21.30
C LEU A 14 -23.27 -9.51 -22.71
N HIS A 15 -24.30 -10.35 -22.84
CA HIS A 15 -24.89 -10.68 -24.12
C HIS A 15 -25.46 -9.43 -24.80
N ALA A 16 -26.24 -8.63 -24.08
CA ALA A 16 -26.80 -7.38 -24.59
C ALA A 16 -25.70 -6.38 -25.01
N ALA A 17 -24.61 -6.30 -24.27
CA ALA A 17 -23.48 -5.44 -24.59
C ALA A 17 -22.75 -5.87 -25.86
N GLN A 18 -22.60 -7.18 -26.08
CA GLN A 18 -22.04 -7.71 -27.33
C GLN A 18 -22.96 -7.41 -28.52
N VAL A 19 -24.28 -7.58 -28.36
CA VAL A 19 -25.27 -7.26 -29.40
C VAL A 19 -25.30 -5.76 -29.71
N ALA A 20 -25.19 -4.91 -28.70
CA ALA A 20 -25.10 -3.45 -28.85
C ALA A 20 -23.76 -2.98 -29.45
N GLY A 21 -22.81 -3.89 -29.69
CA GLY A 21 -21.47 -3.54 -30.19
C GLY A 21 -20.58 -2.84 -29.14
N ARG A 22 -20.99 -2.81 -27.87
CA ARG A 22 -20.24 -2.22 -26.75
C ARG A 22 -19.26 -3.22 -26.16
N LEU A 23 -18.33 -3.67 -27.00
CA LEU A 23 -17.31 -4.67 -26.64
C LEU A 23 -16.46 -4.23 -25.44
N ASP A 24 -16.11 -2.94 -25.34
CA ASP A 24 -15.37 -2.42 -24.19
C ASP A 24 -16.15 -2.56 -22.88
N TYR A 25 -17.46 -2.29 -22.90
CA TYR A 25 -18.29 -2.46 -21.71
C TYR A 25 -18.44 -3.94 -21.36
N ALA A 26 -18.71 -4.80 -22.35
CA ALA A 26 -18.78 -6.25 -22.15
C ALA A 26 -17.48 -6.81 -21.55
N ARG A 27 -16.32 -6.38 -22.08
CA ARG A 27 -15.00 -6.78 -21.58
C ARG A 27 -14.83 -6.45 -20.10
N ASN A 28 -15.13 -5.21 -19.75
CA ASN A 28 -14.95 -4.73 -18.39
C ASN A 28 -15.95 -5.33 -17.41
N LEU A 29 -17.21 -5.51 -17.82
CA LEU A 29 -18.22 -6.19 -17.01
C LEU A 29 -17.79 -7.63 -16.69
N ALA A 30 -17.26 -8.35 -17.67
CA ALA A 30 -16.76 -9.71 -17.45
C ALA A 30 -15.51 -9.73 -16.56
N ILE A 31 -14.60 -8.76 -16.70
CA ILE A 31 -13.42 -8.64 -15.80
C ILE A 31 -13.86 -8.34 -14.36
N GLU A 32 -14.81 -7.42 -14.16
CA GLU A 32 -15.33 -7.09 -12.83
C GLU A 32 -16.04 -8.31 -12.19
N TRP A 33 -16.77 -9.10 -12.99
CA TRP A 33 -17.37 -10.35 -12.52
C TRP A 33 -16.32 -11.38 -12.11
N LEU A 34 -15.35 -11.65 -12.99
CA LEU A 34 -14.30 -12.66 -12.76
C LEU A 34 -13.33 -12.26 -11.64
N ALA A 35 -13.27 -10.98 -11.26
CA ALA A 35 -12.54 -10.55 -10.07
C ALA A 35 -13.19 -11.06 -8.77
N THR A 36 -14.52 -11.22 -8.75
CA THR A 36 -15.24 -11.83 -7.62
C THR A 36 -15.38 -13.34 -7.77
N TRP A 37 -15.62 -13.81 -9.00
CA TRP A 37 -15.86 -15.22 -9.33
C TRP A 37 -14.89 -15.73 -10.40
N PRO A 38 -13.58 -15.90 -10.07
CA PRO A 38 -12.56 -16.24 -11.06
C PRO A 38 -12.77 -17.61 -11.72
N GLY A 39 -13.47 -18.54 -11.03
CA GLY A 39 -13.81 -19.86 -11.56
C GLY A 39 -15.02 -19.90 -12.51
N ASP A 40 -15.71 -18.78 -12.78
CA ASP A 40 -16.85 -18.77 -13.71
C ASP A 40 -16.39 -18.93 -15.16
N THR A 41 -16.23 -20.19 -15.60
CA THR A 41 -15.70 -20.55 -16.92
C THR A 41 -16.56 -20.04 -18.07
N GLU A 42 -17.89 -19.93 -17.88
CA GLU A 42 -18.80 -19.38 -18.89
C GLU A 42 -18.52 -17.89 -19.13
N VAL A 43 -18.40 -17.09 -18.07
CA VAL A 43 -18.07 -15.66 -18.20
C VAL A 43 -16.65 -15.46 -18.74
N ALA A 44 -15.71 -16.34 -18.39
CA ALA A 44 -14.36 -16.34 -18.97
C ALA A 44 -14.37 -16.61 -20.49
N LEU A 45 -15.21 -17.54 -20.98
CA LEU A 45 -15.42 -17.77 -22.42
C LEU A 45 -16.08 -16.56 -23.10
N GLN A 46 -17.04 -15.91 -22.45
CA GLN A 46 -17.63 -14.67 -22.99
C GLN A 46 -16.60 -13.55 -23.09
N LEU A 47 -15.72 -13.41 -22.10
CA LEU A 47 -14.63 -12.44 -22.13
C LEU A 47 -13.64 -12.73 -23.26
N ALA A 48 -13.23 -13.99 -23.44
CA ALA A 48 -12.38 -14.39 -24.56
C ALA A 48 -13.07 -14.09 -25.91
N THR A 49 -14.40 -14.26 -26.00
CA THR A 49 -15.18 -13.93 -27.20
C THR A 49 -15.12 -12.44 -27.51
N VAL A 50 -15.26 -11.61 -26.49
CA VAL A 50 -15.14 -10.14 -26.60
C VAL A 50 -13.71 -9.73 -26.99
N GLU A 51 -12.69 -10.37 -26.42
CA GLU A 51 -11.28 -10.13 -26.74
C GLU A 51 -10.99 -10.48 -28.21
N LEU A 52 -11.47 -11.61 -28.72
CA LEU A 52 -11.35 -11.97 -30.13
C LEU A 52 -12.10 -11.02 -31.07
N LYS A 53 -13.31 -10.58 -30.70
CA LYS A 53 -14.09 -9.60 -31.50
C LYS A 53 -13.43 -8.22 -31.53
N SER A 54 -12.68 -7.85 -30.48
CA SER A 54 -11.96 -6.57 -30.37
C SER A 54 -10.53 -6.63 -30.93
N GLY A 55 -10.10 -7.77 -31.47
CA GLY A 55 -8.78 -7.96 -32.06
C GLY A 55 -7.65 -8.20 -31.04
N ALA A 56 -7.98 -8.44 -29.77
CA ALA A 56 -7.04 -8.74 -28.70
C ALA A 56 -6.74 -10.25 -28.61
N ALA A 57 -6.33 -10.86 -29.73
CA ALA A 57 -6.16 -12.30 -29.85
C ALA A 57 -5.13 -12.89 -28.86
N SER A 58 -4.06 -12.16 -28.54
CA SER A 58 -3.06 -12.62 -27.55
C SER A 58 -3.66 -12.78 -26.14
N SER A 59 -4.46 -11.81 -25.69
CA SER A 59 -5.14 -11.88 -24.39
C SER A 59 -6.15 -13.03 -24.35
N ALA A 60 -6.86 -13.26 -25.45
CA ALA A 60 -7.77 -14.40 -25.57
C ALA A 60 -6.99 -15.73 -25.51
N ILE A 61 -5.82 -15.84 -26.15
CA ILE A 61 -4.97 -17.04 -26.09
C ILE A 61 -4.53 -17.34 -24.66
N ASP A 62 -4.03 -16.35 -23.92
CA ASP A 62 -3.57 -16.55 -22.54
C ASP A 62 -4.73 -17.05 -21.65
N ARG A 63 -5.90 -16.41 -21.78
CA ARG A 63 -7.10 -16.77 -21.03
C ARG A 63 -7.61 -18.17 -21.37
N LEU A 64 -7.74 -18.47 -22.66
CA LEU A 64 -8.25 -19.76 -23.11
C LEU A 64 -7.26 -20.89 -22.80
N SER A 65 -5.95 -20.61 -22.80
CA SER A 65 -4.93 -21.59 -22.41
C SER A 65 -5.06 -21.98 -20.94
N LEU A 66 -5.33 -21.01 -20.06
CA LEU A 66 -5.66 -21.29 -18.66
C LEU A 66 -6.99 -22.07 -18.55
N LEU A 67 -7.98 -21.71 -19.35
CA LEU A 67 -9.31 -22.34 -19.30
C LEU A 67 -9.27 -23.82 -19.70
N ILE A 68 -8.51 -24.21 -20.73
CA ILE A 68 -8.32 -25.64 -21.08
C ILE A 68 -7.46 -26.41 -20.09
N GLU A 69 -6.75 -25.73 -19.19
CA GLU A 69 -6.07 -26.37 -18.07
C GLU A 69 -7.05 -26.63 -16.93
N VAL A 70 -7.87 -25.62 -16.59
CA VAL A 70 -8.92 -25.70 -15.55
C VAL A 70 -9.99 -26.73 -15.92
N ASP A 71 -10.54 -26.62 -17.13
CA ASP A 71 -11.52 -27.51 -17.73
C ASP A 71 -11.00 -28.07 -19.06
N PRO A 72 -10.26 -29.20 -19.03
CA PRO A 72 -9.72 -29.79 -20.25
C PRO A 72 -10.76 -30.34 -21.21
N GLU A 73 -12.03 -30.47 -20.80
CA GLU A 73 -13.13 -30.96 -21.65
C GLU A 73 -13.95 -29.81 -22.25
N SER A 74 -13.53 -28.55 -22.04
CA SER A 74 -14.17 -27.38 -22.62
C SER A 74 -13.99 -27.28 -24.14
N ARG A 75 -14.89 -27.92 -24.90
CA ARG A 75 -14.90 -27.85 -26.37
C ARG A 75 -14.89 -26.40 -26.91
N PRO A 76 -15.73 -25.46 -26.42
CA PRO A 76 -15.74 -24.08 -26.91
C PRO A 76 -14.37 -23.40 -26.78
N ALA A 77 -13.61 -23.72 -25.73
CA ALA A 77 -12.29 -23.15 -25.51
C ALA A 77 -11.28 -23.56 -26.60
N TYR A 78 -11.28 -24.82 -26.99
CA TYR A 78 -10.43 -25.32 -28.09
C TYR A 78 -10.81 -24.70 -29.45
N GLU A 79 -12.11 -24.56 -29.72
CA GLU A 79 -12.59 -23.91 -30.95
C GLU A 79 -12.16 -22.44 -31.00
N MET A 80 -12.27 -21.72 -29.88
CA MET A 80 -11.84 -20.33 -29.78
C MET A 80 -10.33 -20.16 -29.83
N LEU A 81 -9.54 -21.10 -29.28
CA LEU A 81 -8.07 -21.10 -29.42
C LEU A 81 -7.66 -21.25 -30.89
N ALA A 82 -8.31 -22.15 -31.63
CA ALA A 82 -8.04 -22.31 -33.05
C ALA A 82 -8.31 -21.01 -33.83
N GLU A 83 -9.41 -20.30 -33.53
CA GLU A 83 -9.72 -18.99 -34.15
C GLU A 83 -8.73 -17.90 -33.70
N ALA A 84 -8.31 -17.89 -32.42
CA ALA A 84 -7.34 -16.94 -31.91
C ALA A 84 -5.96 -17.07 -32.60
N TYR A 85 -5.48 -18.30 -32.77
CA TYR A 85 -4.23 -18.57 -33.47
C TYR A 85 -4.30 -18.28 -34.97
N LYS A 86 -5.49 -18.41 -35.57
CA LYS A 86 -5.74 -17.95 -36.94
C LYS A 86 -5.61 -16.43 -37.07
N GLN A 87 -6.07 -15.64 -36.09
CA GLN A 87 -5.91 -14.19 -36.08
C GLN A 87 -4.46 -13.73 -35.87
N THR A 88 -3.66 -14.48 -35.10
CA THR A 88 -2.23 -14.17 -34.89
C THR A 88 -1.31 -14.69 -35.99
N GLY A 89 -1.80 -15.58 -36.86
CA GLY A 89 -1.06 -16.13 -38.00
C GLY A 89 -0.21 -17.37 -37.68
N ASP A 90 -0.34 -17.97 -36.48
CA ASP A 90 0.34 -19.23 -36.13
C ASP A 90 -0.46 -20.43 -36.65
N SER A 91 -0.20 -20.80 -37.91
CA SER A 91 -0.89 -21.89 -38.60
C SER A 91 -0.55 -23.30 -38.07
N LEU A 92 0.52 -23.45 -37.27
CA LEU A 92 0.99 -24.76 -36.81
C LEU A 92 0.14 -25.30 -35.65
N ARG A 93 -0.42 -24.42 -34.82
CA ARG A 93 -1.18 -24.83 -33.63
C ARG A 93 -2.66 -25.08 -33.91
N ILE A 94 -3.21 -24.48 -34.98
CA ILE A 94 -4.63 -24.59 -35.34
C ILE A 94 -5.10 -26.05 -35.48
N PRO A 95 -4.40 -26.94 -36.22
CA PRO A 95 -4.86 -28.32 -36.40
C PRO A 95 -4.88 -29.13 -35.10
N VAL A 96 -4.06 -28.76 -34.11
CA VAL A 96 -4.00 -29.41 -32.81
C VAL A 96 -5.25 -29.09 -31.99
N TYR A 97 -5.57 -27.81 -31.82
CA TYR A 97 -6.77 -27.41 -31.06
C TYR A 97 -8.06 -27.85 -31.75
N MET A 98 -8.13 -27.80 -33.08
CA MET A 98 -9.27 -28.34 -33.83
C MET A 98 -9.42 -29.86 -33.67
N ALA A 99 -8.31 -30.60 -33.55
CA ALA A 99 -8.38 -32.05 -33.32
C ALA A 99 -8.91 -32.38 -31.92
N CYS A 100 -8.53 -31.63 -30.89
CA CYS A 100 -9.10 -31.76 -29.54
C CYS A 100 -10.60 -31.43 -29.52
N ALA A 101 -11.01 -30.33 -30.16
CA ALA A 101 -12.42 -29.95 -30.27
C ALA A 101 -13.27 -31.05 -30.96
N LYS A 102 -12.74 -31.65 -32.03
CA LYS A 102 -13.38 -32.78 -32.73
C LYS A 102 -13.45 -34.03 -31.87
N ALA A 103 -12.39 -34.35 -31.13
CA ALA A 103 -12.37 -35.49 -30.22
C ALA A 103 -13.48 -35.36 -29.15
N LEU A 104 -13.62 -34.19 -28.54
CA LEU A 104 -14.69 -33.88 -27.57
C LEU A 104 -16.09 -33.86 -28.18
N ALA A 105 -16.20 -33.67 -29.50
CA ALA A 105 -17.46 -33.75 -30.24
C ALA A 105 -17.86 -35.18 -30.65
N GLY A 106 -17.06 -36.20 -30.30
CA GLY A 106 -17.24 -37.57 -30.78
C GLY A 106 -16.93 -37.74 -32.27
N GLU A 107 -16.23 -36.77 -32.88
CA GLU A 107 -15.81 -36.82 -34.28
C GLU A 107 -14.38 -37.34 -34.43
N GLN A 108 -14.04 -37.87 -35.61
CA GLN A 108 -12.67 -38.30 -35.91
C GLN A 108 -11.87 -37.18 -36.59
N PRO A 109 -10.74 -36.75 -36.01
CA PRO A 109 -9.82 -35.84 -36.67
C PRO A 109 -9.25 -36.46 -37.95
N ASN A 110 -8.89 -35.62 -38.93
CA ASN A 110 -8.28 -36.11 -40.15
C ASN A 110 -6.84 -36.56 -39.86
N ALA A 111 -6.57 -37.86 -40.02
CA ALA A 111 -5.28 -38.49 -39.74
C ALA A 111 -4.11 -37.90 -40.55
N SER A 112 -4.36 -37.27 -41.71
CA SER A 112 -3.30 -36.64 -42.50
C SER A 112 -2.90 -35.24 -42.05
N SER A 113 -3.73 -34.58 -41.23
CA SER A 113 -3.53 -33.19 -40.80
C SER A 113 -3.46 -32.99 -39.29
N SER A 114 -3.70 -34.05 -38.51
CA SER A 114 -3.74 -34.01 -37.05
C SER A 114 -2.68 -34.94 -36.45
N PRO A 115 -2.16 -34.63 -35.25
CA PRO A 115 -1.25 -35.53 -34.56
C PRO A 115 -1.87 -36.91 -34.32
N SER A 116 -1.07 -37.97 -34.40
CA SER A 116 -1.54 -39.36 -34.19
C SER A 116 -2.19 -39.54 -32.82
N TRP A 117 -1.66 -38.89 -31.78
CA TRP A 117 -2.24 -38.93 -30.44
C TRP A 117 -3.64 -38.34 -30.36
N ALA A 118 -3.99 -37.36 -31.21
CA ALA A 118 -5.31 -36.75 -31.23
C ALA A 118 -6.35 -37.69 -31.87
N VAL A 119 -5.93 -38.52 -32.83
CA VAL A 119 -6.77 -39.59 -33.40
C VAL A 119 -7.05 -40.67 -32.35
N ALA A 120 -6.00 -41.08 -31.60
CA ALA A 120 -6.13 -42.02 -30.48
C ALA A 120 -7.02 -41.46 -29.36
N LEU A 121 -6.87 -40.16 -29.02
CA LEU A 121 -7.72 -39.45 -28.07
C LEU A 121 -9.20 -39.49 -28.47
N ALA A 122 -9.52 -39.18 -29.73
CA ALA A 122 -10.88 -39.22 -30.24
C ALA A 122 -11.47 -40.65 -30.22
N ARG A 123 -10.64 -41.68 -30.40
CA ARG A 123 -11.07 -43.07 -30.23
C ARG A 123 -11.35 -43.40 -28.77
N ALA A 124 -10.50 -42.95 -27.85
CA ALA A 124 -10.68 -43.13 -26.41
C ALA A 124 -11.96 -42.47 -25.89
N TYR A 125 -12.20 -41.22 -26.29
CA TYR A 125 -13.39 -40.46 -25.86
C TYR A 125 -14.69 -41.12 -26.34
N ARG A 126 -14.76 -41.54 -27.62
CA ARG A 126 -15.92 -42.28 -28.14
C ARG A 126 -16.14 -43.62 -27.46
N ALA A 127 -15.07 -44.31 -27.09
CA ALA A 127 -15.19 -45.57 -26.35
C ALA A 127 -15.74 -45.34 -24.93
N LEU A 128 -15.37 -44.23 -24.26
CA LEU A 128 -16.01 -43.82 -23.00
C LEU A 128 -17.51 -43.54 -23.19
N GLU A 129 -17.90 -42.80 -24.23
CA GLU A 129 -19.32 -42.54 -24.53
C GLU A 129 -20.11 -43.81 -24.88
N ALA A 130 -19.47 -44.75 -25.58
CA ALA A 130 -20.04 -46.05 -25.91
C ALA A 130 -20.03 -47.06 -24.75
N ASN A 131 -19.51 -46.67 -23.59
CA ASN A 131 -19.32 -47.52 -22.40
C ASN A 131 -18.50 -48.79 -22.70
N ASP A 132 -17.45 -48.66 -23.51
CA ASP A 132 -16.44 -49.68 -23.79
C ASP A 132 -15.12 -49.32 -23.07
N PRO A 133 -14.98 -49.67 -21.78
CA PRO A 133 -13.87 -49.23 -20.95
C PRO A 133 -12.53 -49.88 -21.37
N ALA A 134 -12.56 -51.06 -21.98
CA ALA A 134 -11.36 -51.74 -22.45
C ALA A 134 -10.75 -51.03 -23.66
N GLU A 135 -11.58 -50.63 -24.62
CA GLU A 135 -11.12 -49.83 -25.76
C GLU A 135 -10.72 -48.42 -25.34
N ALA A 136 -11.47 -47.80 -24.42
CA ALA A 136 -11.15 -46.49 -23.88
C ALA A 136 -9.76 -46.45 -23.24
N LEU A 137 -9.43 -47.44 -22.41
CA LEU A 137 -8.13 -47.53 -21.74
C LEU A 137 -7.00 -47.80 -22.74
N ARG A 138 -7.22 -48.69 -23.72
CA ARG A 138 -6.22 -48.99 -24.77
C ARG A 138 -5.91 -47.74 -25.59
N ALA A 139 -6.94 -47.01 -26.01
CA ALA A 139 -6.79 -45.83 -26.84
C ALA A 139 -6.25 -44.61 -26.07
N SER A 140 -6.61 -44.44 -24.79
CA SER A 140 -6.07 -43.36 -23.96
C SER A 140 -4.58 -43.55 -23.67
N ASN A 141 -4.14 -44.78 -23.42
CA ASN A 141 -2.71 -45.11 -23.28
C ASN A 141 -1.91 -44.84 -24.55
N GLU A 142 -2.47 -45.13 -25.73
CA GLU A 142 -1.85 -44.78 -27.01
C GLU A 142 -1.71 -43.26 -27.18
N ALA A 143 -2.73 -42.48 -26.79
CA ALA A 143 -2.68 -41.02 -26.82
C ALA A 143 -1.65 -40.46 -25.82
N LEU A 144 -1.57 -41.02 -24.61
CA LEU A 144 -0.64 -40.60 -23.56
C LEU A 144 0.82 -40.92 -23.88
N ALA A 145 1.09 -42.03 -24.58
CA ALA A 145 2.45 -42.43 -24.95
C ALA A 145 3.19 -41.40 -25.81
N ALA A 146 2.46 -40.49 -26.46
CA ALA A 146 3.04 -39.38 -27.22
C ALA A 146 3.41 -38.14 -26.37
N ASP A 147 3.21 -38.20 -25.06
CA ASP A 147 3.44 -37.11 -24.08
C ASP A 147 2.84 -35.75 -24.51
N PRO A 148 1.50 -35.68 -24.69
CA PRO A 148 0.84 -34.46 -25.12
C PRO A 148 0.99 -33.34 -24.09
N SER A 149 1.11 -32.10 -24.58
CA SER A 149 1.29 -30.89 -23.75
C SER A 149 0.01 -30.40 -23.05
N PHE A 150 -1.10 -31.11 -23.18
CA PHE A 150 -2.42 -30.71 -22.68
C PHE A 150 -2.94 -31.70 -21.64
N ALA A 151 -3.74 -31.21 -20.70
CA ALA A 151 -4.35 -32.03 -19.65
C ALA A 151 -5.39 -33.04 -20.19
N LEU A 152 -6.03 -32.75 -21.33
CA LEU A 152 -7.16 -33.54 -21.84
C LEU A 152 -6.83 -35.04 -22.04
N PRO A 153 -5.75 -35.45 -22.72
CA PRO A 153 -5.39 -36.87 -22.82
C PRO A 153 -5.16 -37.57 -21.48
N ALA A 154 -4.57 -36.89 -20.51
CA ALA A 154 -4.38 -37.42 -19.16
C ALA A 154 -5.72 -37.57 -18.43
N LEU A 155 -6.63 -36.59 -18.56
CA LEU A 155 -7.97 -36.68 -18.00
C LEU A 155 -8.78 -37.83 -18.60
N VAL A 156 -8.72 -38.02 -19.93
CA VAL A 156 -9.39 -39.14 -20.60
C VAL A 156 -8.84 -40.50 -20.12
N ALA A 157 -7.54 -40.59 -19.84
CA ALA A 157 -6.94 -41.81 -19.28
C ALA A 157 -7.35 -42.06 -17.82
N VAL A 158 -7.48 -41.02 -17.00
CA VAL A 158 -8.05 -41.10 -15.64
C VAL A 158 -9.48 -41.63 -15.72
N ARG A 159 -10.33 -41.06 -16.59
CA ARG A 159 -11.72 -41.50 -16.79
C ARG A 159 -11.81 -42.95 -17.26
N ALA A 160 -10.97 -43.35 -18.22
CA ALA A 160 -10.91 -44.75 -18.69
C ALA A 160 -10.50 -45.71 -17.56
N SER A 161 -9.54 -45.34 -16.73
CA SER A 161 -9.11 -46.14 -15.58
C SER A 161 -10.23 -46.29 -14.55
N LEU A 162 -10.95 -45.20 -14.23
CA LEU A 162 -12.13 -45.25 -13.36
C LEU A 162 -13.23 -46.14 -13.95
N ALA A 163 -13.51 -46.06 -15.25
CA ALA A 163 -14.52 -46.88 -15.91
C ALA A 163 -14.18 -48.39 -15.91
N THR A 164 -12.89 -48.75 -15.84
CA THR A 164 -12.46 -50.15 -15.65
C THR A 164 -12.46 -50.62 -14.19
N GLY A 165 -12.75 -49.74 -13.23
CA GLY A 165 -12.67 -50.01 -11.79
C GLY A 165 -11.24 -49.97 -11.23
N ALA A 166 -10.26 -49.49 -12.00
CA ALA A 166 -8.85 -49.39 -11.60
C ALA A 166 -8.57 -48.09 -10.83
N THR A 167 -9.23 -47.89 -9.69
CA THR A 167 -9.21 -46.63 -8.92
C THR A 167 -7.79 -46.19 -8.52
N GLN A 168 -6.92 -47.11 -8.08
CA GLN A 168 -5.54 -46.74 -7.71
C GLN A 168 -4.71 -46.24 -8.90
N GLU A 169 -4.96 -46.77 -10.10
CA GLU A 169 -4.29 -46.28 -11.31
C GLU A 169 -4.83 -44.90 -11.70
N ALA A 170 -6.15 -44.71 -11.61
CA ALA A 170 -6.76 -43.39 -11.82
C ALA A 170 -6.20 -42.33 -10.88
N VAL A 171 -6.00 -42.65 -9.60
CA VAL A 171 -5.38 -41.75 -8.62
C VAL A 171 -3.94 -41.43 -9.00
N ARG A 172 -3.11 -42.42 -9.33
CA ARG A 172 -1.72 -42.16 -9.78
C ARG A 172 -1.65 -41.28 -11.03
N LEU A 173 -2.53 -41.52 -12.01
CA LEU A 173 -2.63 -40.71 -13.21
C LEU A 173 -3.11 -39.29 -12.88
N ALA A 174 -4.04 -39.14 -11.94
CA ALA A 174 -4.50 -37.83 -11.47
C ALA A 174 -3.42 -37.08 -10.68
N GLU A 175 -2.59 -37.76 -9.87
CA GLU A 175 -1.42 -37.17 -9.19
C GLU A 175 -0.42 -36.63 -10.21
N ALA A 176 0.00 -37.47 -11.16
CA ALA A 176 0.91 -37.06 -12.22
C ALA A 176 0.33 -35.94 -13.10
N GLY A 177 -0.97 -36.01 -13.39
CA GLY A 177 -1.70 -34.97 -14.11
C GLY A 177 -1.75 -33.65 -13.33
N HIS A 178 -2.02 -33.70 -12.03
CA HIS A 178 -2.07 -32.53 -11.17
C HIS A 178 -0.70 -31.86 -11.01
N ASP A 179 0.38 -32.65 -10.90
CA ASP A 179 1.75 -32.12 -10.83
C ASP A 179 2.12 -31.32 -12.09
N ARG A 180 1.61 -31.73 -13.26
CA ARG A 180 1.86 -31.04 -14.53
C ARG A 180 0.87 -29.92 -14.82
N TRP A 181 -0.38 -30.07 -14.40
CA TRP A 181 -1.50 -29.15 -14.63
C TRP A 181 -2.23 -28.86 -13.31
N PRO A 182 -1.63 -28.03 -12.43
CA PRO A 182 -2.10 -27.83 -11.07
C PRO A 182 -3.46 -27.12 -11.00
N HIS A 183 -3.91 -26.48 -12.08
CA HIS A 183 -5.21 -25.80 -12.11
C HIS A 183 -6.38 -26.71 -12.51
N CYS A 184 -6.13 -27.94 -12.99
CA CYS A 184 -7.18 -28.84 -13.45
C CYS A 184 -8.09 -29.30 -12.31
N VAL A 185 -9.37 -28.94 -12.41
CA VAL A 185 -10.39 -29.22 -11.38
C VAL A 185 -10.67 -30.71 -11.28
N ALA A 186 -10.75 -31.41 -12.42
CA ALA A 186 -11.04 -32.85 -12.45
C ALA A 186 -9.96 -33.70 -11.75
N PHE A 187 -8.67 -33.36 -11.90
CA PHE A 187 -7.60 -34.05 -11.16
C PHE A 187 -7.72 -33.78 -9.66
N LYS A 188 -7.99 -32.53 -9.25
CA LYS A 188 -8.20 -32.19 -7.84
C LYS A 188 -9.37 -32.97 -7.24
N LEU A 189 -10.48 -33.12 -7.98
CA LEU A 189 -11.64 -33.88 -7.56
C LEU A 189 -11.33 -35.36 -7.31
N VAL A 190 -10.68 -36.03 -8.26
CA VAL A 190 -10.29 -37.45 -8.11
C VAL A 190 -9.37 -37.66 -6.91
N LEU A 191 -8.44 -36.72 -6.69
CA LEU A 191 -7.52 -36.77 -5.56
C LEU A 191 -8.20 -36.43 -4.23
N ALA A 192 -9.20 -35.54 -4.23
CA ALA A 192 -9.96 -35.19 -3.04
C ALA A 192 -10.78 -36.40 -2.56
N GLU A 193 -11.49 -37.08 -3.45
CA GLU A 193 -12.23 -38.31 -3.16
C GLU A 193 -11.29 -39.38 -2.56
N ALA A 194 -10.15 -39.63 -3.20
CA ALA A 194 -9.19 -40.61 -2.71
C ALA A 194 -8.59 -40.23 -1.34
N GLN A 195 -8.42 -38.95 -1.04
CA GLN A 195 -7.89 -38.45 0.22
C GLN A 195 -8.92 -38.51 1.35
N LEU A 196 -10.20 -38.26 1.04
CA LEU A 196 -11.30 -38.38 2.00
C LEU A 196 -11.49 -39.83 2.47
N ASP A 197 -11.25 -40.79 1.60
CA ASP A 197 -11.29 -42.23 1.90
C ASP A 197 -9.99 -42.78 2.53
N SER A 198 -9.01 -41.91 2.81
CA SER A 198 -7.70 -42.27 3.36
C SER A 198 -7.51 -41.78 4.82
N ASP A 199 -6.38 -42.13 5.45
CA ASP A 199 -5.99 -41.63 6.78
C ASP A 199 -5.70 -40.10 6.82
N ARG A 200 -5.94 -39.36 5.72
CA ARG A 200 -5.68 -37.91 5.59
C ARG A 200 -6.93 -37.11 5.12
N PRO A 201 -8.07 -37.19 5.82
CA PRO A 201 -9.30 -36.53 5.40
C PRO A 201 -9.20 -35.00 5.34
N ALA A 202 -8.34 -34.38 6.17
CA ALA A 202 -8.14 -32.93 6.18
C ALA A 202 -7.63 -32.39 4.83
N ALA A 203 -6.68 -33.09 4.19
CA ALA A 203 -6.17 -32.72 2.88
C ALA A 203 -7.23 -32.88 1.77
N GLY A 204 -8.09 -33.90 1.89
CA GLY A 204 -9.22 -34.10 1.00
C GLY A 204 -10.26 -32.98 1.10
N VAL A 205 -10.60 -32.56 2.32
CA VAL A 205 -11.51 -31.42 2.57
C VAL A 205 -10.95 -30.12 2.00
N GLU A 206 -9.69 -29.81 2.29
CA GLU A 206 -9.02 -28.62 1.75
C GLU A 206 -9.07 -28.59 0.22
N ARG A 207 -8.73 -29.72 -0.42
CA ARG A 207 -8.78 -29.86 -1.87
C ARG A 207 -10.20 -29.71 -2.43
N MET A 208 -11.21 -30.18 -1.70
CA MET A 208 -12.62 -30.01 -2.09
C MET A 208 -13.07 -28.54 -2.03
N HIS A 209 -12.59 -27.75 -1.06
CA HIS A 209 -12.82 -26.31 -1.04
C HIS A 209 -12.15 -25.60 -2.23
N GLN A 210 -10.95 -26.03 -2.62
CA GLN A 210 -10.27 -25.49 -3.81
C GLN A 210 -11.04 -25.80 -5.09
N VAL A 211 -11.66 -27.00 -5.19
CA VAL A 211 -12.54 -27.35 -6.30
C VAL A 211 -13.76 -26.43 -6.33
N ALA A 212 -14.46 -26.25 -5.21
CA ALA A 212 -15.65 -25.39 -5.15
C ALA A 212 -15.35 -23.92 -5.54
N ALA A 213 -14.15 -23.42 -5.21
CA ALA A 213 -13.72 -22.09 -5.63
C ALA A 213 -13.35 -22.00 -7.13
N ALA A 214 -12.77 -23.06 -7.69
CA ALA A 214 -12.32 -23.11 -9.09
C ALA A 214 -13.46 -23.45 -10.08
N ASP A 215 -14.51 -24.11 -9.61
CA ASP A 215 -15.71 -24.47 -10.37
C ASP A 215 -16.97 -24.02 -9.61
N PRO A 216 -17.20 -22.72 -9.36
CA PRO A 216 -18.32 -22.22 -8.55
C PRO A 216 -19.71 -22.54 -9.10
N LEU A 217 -19.80 -22.97 -10.37
CA LEU A 217 -21.05 -23.44 -10.99
C LEU A 217 -21.28 -24.94 -10.80
N GLY A 218 -20.24 -25.69 -10.40
CA GLY A 218 -20.31 -27.13 -10.23
C GLY A 218 -20.35 -27.90 -11.55
N VAL A 219 -20.13 -27.27 -12.71
CA VAL A 219 -20.30 -27.92 -14.01
C VAL A 219 -19.28 -29.05 -14.20
N ILE A 220 -18.03 -28.79 -13.82
CA ILE A 220 -16.96 -29.79 -13.92
C ILE A 220 -17.20 -30.88 -12.86
N THR A 221 -17.60 -30.46 -11.66
CA THR A 221 -17.86 -31.34 -10.53
C THR A 221 -19.01 -32.32 -10.80
N GLU A 222 -20.12 -31.84 -11.34
CA GLU A 222 -21.26 -32.66 -11.75
C GLU A 222 -20.87 -33.62 -12.89
N THR A 223 -19.96 -33.22 -13.77
CA THR A 223 -19.45 -34.09 -14.85
C THR A 223 -18.59 -35.24 -14.30
N VAL A 224 -17.81 -34.99 -13.24
CA VAL A 224 -16.90 -35.99 -12.64
C VAL A 224 -17.60 -36.87 -11.60
N LEU A 225 -18.37 -36.28 -10.68
CA LEU A 225 -18.99 -36.97 -9.54
C LEU A 225 -20.47 -37.31 -9.75
N GLY A 226 -21.11 -36.74 -10.77
CA GLY A 226 -22.55 -36.84 -11.00
C GLY A 226 -23.36 -35.76 -10.26
N LEU A 227 -24.62 -35.60 -10.66
CA LEU A 227 -25.54 -34.55 -10.16
C LEU A 227 -25.90 -34.69 -8.67
N ASP A 228 -25.86 -35.91 -8.12
CA ASP A 228 -26.29 -36.24 -6.74
C ASP A 228 -25.10 -36.37 -5.77
N HIS A 229 -23.98 -35.69 -6.03
CA HIS A 229 -22.79 -35.76 -5.17
C HIS A 229 -23.02 -35.16 -3.76
N ALA A 230 -22.36 -35.73 -2.75
CA ALA A 230 -22.58 -35.37 -1.33
C ALA A 230 -22.12 -33.94 -0.94
N TYR A 231 -21.33 -33.29 -1.80
CA TYR A 231 -20.62 -32.05 -1.48
C TYR A 231 -21.33 -30.77 -1.91
N ARG A 232 -22.56 -30.87 -2.41
CA ARG A 232 -23.31 -29.75 -2.99
C ARG A 232 -23.41 -28.51 -2.07
N ALA A 233 -23.39 -28.71 -0.76
CA ALA A 233 -23.42 -27.63 0.23
C ALA A 233 -22.17 -26.71 0.21
N LEU A 234 -21.06 -27.15 -0.39
CA LEU A 234 -19.85 -26.32 -0.55
C LEU A 234 -19.97 -25.28 -1.66
N TRP A 235 -20.93 -25.46 -2.59
CA TRP A 235 -21.12 -24.57 -3.71
C TRP A 235 -21.98 -23.35 -3.34
N PRO A 236 -21.66 -22.16 -3.87
CA PRO A 236 -22.40 -20.94 -3.58
C PRO A 236 -23.83 -21.02 -4.15
N VAL A 237 -24.84 -20.77 -3.31
CA VAL A 237 -26.26 -20.73 -3.73
C VAL A 237 -26.58 -19.43 -4.48
N HIS A 238 -25.85 -18.34 -4.17
CA HIS A 238 -26.06 -17.03 -4.77
C HIS A 238 -24.72 -16.43 -5.19
N MET A 239 -24.50 -16.30 -6.50
CA MET A 239 -23.36 -15.58 -7.05
C MET A 239 -23.77 -14.13 -7.34
N GLN A 240 -23.12 -13.20 -6.68
CA GLN A 240 -23.32 -11.76 -6.87
C GLN A 240 -21.97 -11.05 -6.91
N ALA A 241 -21.89 -9.95 -7.64
CA ALA A 241 -20.72 -9.08 -7.67
C ALA A 241 -21.15 -7.62 -7.68
N ARG A 242 -20.32 -6.76 -7.06
CA ARG A 242 -20.55 -5.32 -7.06
C ARG A 242 -19.99 -4.72 -8.35
N ILE A 243 -20.87 -4.44 -9.31
CA ILE A 243 -20.48 -3.86 -10.59
C ILE A 243 -20.42 -2.34 -10.46
N SER A 244 -19.24 -1.79 -10.72
CA SER A 244 -18.91 -0.39 -10.46
C SER A 244 -19.48 0.56 -11.52
N ARG A 245 -19.68 0.04 -12.75
CA ARG A 245 -20.09 0.82 -13.91
C ARG A 245 -21.61 0.77 -14.13
N PRO A 246 -22.25 1.88 -14.49
CA PRO A 246 -23.64 1.86 -14.91
C PRO A 246 -23.78 1.15 -16.27
N VAL A 247 -24.91 0.46 -16.47
CA VAL A 247 -25.25 -0.15 -17.77
C VAL A 247 -25.53 0.95 -18.79
N PRO A 248 -24.81 1.00 -19.93
CA PRO A 248 -25.05 2.00 -20.97
C PRO A 248 -26.47 1.94 -21.55
N GLU A 249 -27.01 3.09 -21.97
CA GLU A 249 -28.40 3.18 -22.47
C GLU A 249 -28.67 2.30 -23.70
N ASP A 250 -27.70 2.14 -24.59
CA ASP A 250 -27.79 1.25 -25.75
C ASP A 250 -27.80 -0.23 -25.36
N VAL A 251 -27.08 -0.60 -24.29
CA VAL A 251 -27.16 -1.94 -23.70
C VAL A 251 -28.51 -2.15 -23.02
N LEU A 252 -29.01 -1.16 -22.26
CA LEU A 252 -30.34 -1.18 -21.64
C LEU A 252 -31.45 -1.28 -22.69
N ALA A 253 -31.30 -0.61 -23.84
CA ALA A 253 -32.24 -0.69 -24.95
C ALA A 253 -32.31 -2.09 -25.55
N VAL A 254 -31.16 -2.78 -25.70
CA VAL A 254 -31.11 -4.20 -26.10
C VAL A 254 -31.74 -5.10 -25.03
N MET A 255 -31.60 -4.77 -23.75
CA MET A 255 -32.25 -5.47 -22.63
C MET A 255 -33.75 -5.15 -22.50
N GLY A 256 -34.32 -4.26 -23.32
CA GLY A 256 -35.74 -3.90 -23.29
C GLY A 256 -36.15 -2.94 -22.15
N ALA A 257 -35.19 -2.29 -21.49
CA ALA A 257 -35.47 -1.32 -20.43
C ALA A 257 -35.64 0.10 -21.01
N SER A 258 -36.88 0.59 -21.11
CA SER A 258 -37.18 1.96 -21.58
C SER A 258 -36.52 3.03 -20.71
N ALA A 259 -35.72 3.88 -21.35
CA ALA A 259 -35.08 5.06 -20.78
C ALA A 259 -36.12 6.07 -20.24
N LYS A 260 -35.93 6.53 -18.99
CA LYS A 260 -36.53 7.77 -18.50
C LYS A 260 -35.42 8.79 -18.25
N SER A 261 -35.63 9.97 -18.83
CA SER A 261 -34.77 11.16 -18.88
C SER A 261 -34.30 11.66 -17.49
N PRO A 262 -33.20 12.45 -17.43
CA PRO A 262 -32.60 12.90 -16.17
C PRO A 262 -33.34 14.11 -15.57
N PRO A 263 -33.31 14.34 -14.24
CA PRO A 263 -33.72 15.61 -13.67
C PRO A 263 -32.55 16.59 -13.61
N SER A 264 -32.88 17.82 -14.00
CA SER A 264 -32.19 19.08 -13.80
C SER A 264 -32.38 19.59 -12.35
N ASP A 265 -31.30 19.67 -11.56
CA ASP A 265 -30.88 20.83 -10.73
C ASP A 265 -29.68 20.42 -9.84
N PRO A 266 -28.74 21.34 -9.51
CA PRO A 266 -27.57 21.02 -8.71
C PRO A 266 -27.93 21.09 -7.23
N SER A 267 -28.10 19.91 -6.61
CA SER A 267 -28.15 19.78 -5.14
C SER A 267 -26.78 19.33 -4.60
N PRO A 268 -26.44 19.71 -3.35
CA PRO A 268 -25.10 19.55 -2.80
C PRO A 268 -24.75 18.07 -2.62
N MET A 269 -23.48 17.73 -2.85
CA MET A 269 -22.92 16.40 -2.61
C MET A 269 -23.08 16.02 -1.13
N PRO A 270 -23.43 14.76 -0.80
CA PRO A 270 -23.40 14.28 0.57
C PRO A 270 -21.95 14.16 1.05
N ASP A 271 -21.73 14.48 2.33
CA ASP A 271 -20.46 14.26 3.01
C ASP A 271 -20.11 12.75 3.03
N PRO A 272 -18.82 12.38 2.93
CA PRO A 272 -18.40 10.99 2.99
C PRO A 272 -18.60 10.43 4.41
N GLU A 273 -19.51 9.47 4.55
CA GLU A 273 -19.69 8.67 5.77
C GLU A 273 -18.44 7.80 6.05
N PRO A 274 -17.88 7.82 7.27
CA PRO A 274 -16.78 6.97 7.67
C PRO A 274 -17.31 5.55 7.94
N GLY A 275 -17.11 4.60 7.01
CA GLY A 275 -17.42 3.20 7.31
C GLY A 275 -17.48 2.22 6.14
N GLU A 276 -17.71 2.66 4.90
CA GLU A 276 -17.97 1.72 3.79
C GLU A 276 -16.82 1.62 2.77
N ALA A 277 -15.61 1.26 3.23
CA ALA A 277 -14.49 1.04 2.32
C ALA A 277 -13.43 0.07 2.86
N PHE A 278 -13.78 -1.19 3.16
CA PHE A 278 -12.76 -2.23 3.25
C PHE A 278 -13.31 -3.67 3.13
N GLN A 279 -13.18 -4.29 1.95
CA GLN A 279 -12.91 -5.73 1.81
C GLN A 279 -12.00 -5.90 0.58
N GLY A 280 -10.69 -5.89 0.82
CA GLY A 280 -9.69 -6.33 -0.16
C GLY A 280 -9.73 -7.86 -0.31
N PRO A 281 -9.18 -8.41 -1.41
CA PRO A 281 -9.06 -9.85 -1.58
C PRO A 281 -8.15 -10.43 -0.48
N ARG A 282 -8.65 -11.41 0.27
CA ARG A 282 -7.89 -12.13 1.31
C ARG A 282 -6.70 -12.84 0.67
N SER A 283 -5.49 -12.55 1.16
CA SER A 283 -4.27 -13.29 0.81
C SER A 283 -4.08 -14.42 1.81
N ASP A 284 -4.43 -15.64 1.41
CA ASP A 284 -4.11 -16.86 2.15
C ASP A 284 -2.72 -17.37 1.71
N GLU A 285 -1.66 -16.84 2.32
CA GLU A 285 -0.35 -17.49 2.33
C GLU A 285 0.16 -17.58 3.77
N HIS A 286 0.06 -18.78 4.36
CA HIS A 286 0.65 -19.10 5.64
C HIS A 286 2.18 -19.13 5.50
N SER A 287 2.83 -18.00 5.78
CA SER A 287 4.28 -17.93 5.93
C SER A 287 4.68 -18.27 7.37
N ASN A 288 5.67 -19.13 7.52
CA ASN A 288 6.19 -19.61 8.79
C ASN A 288 6.76 -18.43 9.61
N PRO A 289 6.41 -18.21 10.89
CA PRO A 289 6.78 -17.02 11.67
C PRO A 289 8.28 -16.71 11.74
N ASP A 290 9.14 -17.73 11.62
CA ASP A 290 10.60 -17.60 11.66
C ASP A 290 11.19 -17.04 10.35
N GLU A 291 10.50 -17.19 9.22
CA GLU A 291 10.99 -16.77 7.91
C GLU A 291 10.76 -15.26 7.65
N ALA A 292 9.67 -14.71 8.20
CA ALA A 292 9.41 -13.26 8.22
C ALA A 292 10.47 -12.51 9.06
N LEU A 293 10.83 -13.06 10.23
CA LEU A 293 11.89 -12.56 11.11
C LEU A 293 13.26 -12.54 10.41
N LEU A 294 13.60 -13.64 9.73
CA LEU A 294 14.85 -13.76 8.99
C LEU A 294 14.87 -12.85 7.75
N SER A 295 13.76 -12.72 7.00
CA SER A 295 13.72 -11.88 5.79
C SER A 295 13.88 -10.39 6.11
N VAL A 296 13.15 -9.88 7.10
CA VAL A 296 13.24 -8.49 7.59
C VAL A 296 14.67 -8.23 8.08
N ARG A 297 15.19 -9.04 9.02
CA ARG A 297 16.55 -8.86 9.59
C ARG A 297 17.66 -8.96 8.55
N ASN A 298 17.56 -9.91 7.60
CA ASN A 298 18.51 -10.05 6.50
C ASN A 298 18.48 -8.85 5.54
N GLU A 299 17.33 -8.22 5.32
CA GLU A 299 17.22 -6.99 4.52
C GLU A 299 17.97 -5.84 5.19
N PHE A 300 17.86 -5.74 6.53
CA PHE A 300 18.50 -4.71 7.35
C PHE A 300 20.01 -4.89 7.50
N ASP A 301 20.50 -6.11 7.78
CA ASP A 301 21.95 -6.39 7.86
C ASP A 301 22.66 -6.07 6.53
N ARG A 302 21.98 -6.28 5.39
CA ARG A 302 22.50 -5.97 4.05
C ARG A 302 22.51 -4.46 3.76
N LEU A 303 21.51 -3.71 4.21
CA LEU A 303 21.45 -2.24 4.12
C LEU A 303 22.53 -1.59 5.01
N ALA A 304 22.72 -2.10 6.23
CA ALA A 304 23.75 -1.63 7.16
C ALA A 304 25.18 -1.93 6.67
N GLN A 305 25.44 -3.12 6.11
CA GLN A 305 26.74 -3.48 5.53
C GLN A 305 27.10 -2.66 4.27
N ARG A 306 26.11 -2.18 3.52
CA ARG A 306 26.31 -1.43 2.26
C ARG A 306 26.76 0.01 2.41
N LEU A 307 26.52 0.66 3.55
CA LEU A 307 27.14 1.95 3.84
C LEU A 307 28.68 1.86 3.91
N ASN A 308 29.23 0.64 4.01
CA ASN A 308 30.66 0.33 4.05
C ASN A 308 31.23 -0.40 2.81
N VAL A 309 30.44 -0.87 1.82
CA VAL A 309 30.96 -1.69 0.69
C VAL A 309 30.45 -1.23 -0.68
N ARG A 310 31.34 -1.17 -1.68
CA ARG A 310 31.13 -0.60 -3.04
C ARG A 310 30.45 -1.52 -4.08
N ARG A 311 29.92 -2.70 -3.72
CA ARG A 311 29.31 -3.64 -4.69
C ARG A 311 27.76 -3.67 -4.59
N PRO A 312 27.02 -3.72 -5.71
CA PRO A 312 25.60 -4.08 -5.69
C PRO A 312 25.44 -5.55 -5.28
N SER A 313 24.63 -5.81 -4.25
CA SER A 313 24.00 -7.13 -3.98
C SER A 313 22.96 -7.46 -5.04
N GLU A 314 22.67 -8.75 -5.18
CA GLU A 314 21.74 -9.36 -6.15
C GLU A 314 20.28 -8.88 -6.03
N ASP A 315 19.86 -8.36 -4.86
CA ASP A 315 18.48 -7.93 -4.58
C ASP A 315 18.19 -6.43 -4.85
N GLN A 316 19.08 -5.72 -5.55
CA GLN A 316 18.84 -4.32 -5.93
C GLN A 316 18.21 -4.23 -7.30
N GLU A 317 17.13 -3.46 -7.39
CA GLU A 317 16.50 -3.25 -8.67
C GLU A 317 17.42 -2.47 -9.62
N ALA A 318 17.79 -3.10 -10.74
CA ALA A 318 18.71 -2.53 -11.72
C ALA A 318 18.04 -1.51 -12.66
N ARG A 319 16.72 -1.31 -12.52
CA ARG A 319 15.90 -0.42 -13.34
C ARG A 319 16.28 1.05 -13.12
N LEU A 320 16.14 1.88 -14.15
CA LEU A 320 16.41 3.31 -14.08
C LEU A 320 15.36 4.01 -13.20
N PRO A 321 15.74 4.72 -12.12
CA PRO A 321 14.78 5.40 -11.27
C PRO A 321 14.20 6.63 -11.95
N VAL A 322 12.89 6.80 -11.81
CA VAL A 322 12.11 7.88 -12.41
C VAL A 322 11.48 8.75 -11.34
N TYR A 323 11.60 10.07 -11.52
CA TYR A 323 10.92 11.06 -10.69
C TYR A 323 9.53 11.39 -11.25
N ILE A 324 8.48 11.07 -10.51
CA ILE A 324 7.10 11.32 -10.91
C ILE A 324 6.60 12.58 -10.21
N VAL A 325 6.18 13.58 -10.98
CA VAL A 325 5.42 14.73 -10.47
C VAL A 325 3.95 14.48 -10.75
N LEU A 326 3.20 14.17 -9.70
CA LEU A 326 1.81 13.73 -9.73
C LEU A 326 0.85 14.88 -9.38
N SER A 327 -0.24 15.03 -10.13
CA SER A 327 -1.36 15.91 -9.77
C SER A 327 -2.65 15.51 -10.50
N SER A 328 -3.66 16.38 -10.46
CA SER A 328 -4.90 16.29 -11.24
C SER A 328 -5.07 17.55 -12.09
N HIS A 329 -5.25 17.36 -13.40
CA HIS A 329 -5.54 18.44 -14.35
C HIS A 329 -6.89 19.10 -14.03
N THR A 330 -7.95 18.32 -13.90
CA THR A 330 -9.31 18.84 -13.71
C THR A 330 -9.44 19.59 -12.40
N ARG A 331 -8.93 19.03 -11.29
CA ARG A 331 -9.02 19.67 -9.97
C ARG A 331 -8.11 20.88 -9.84
N LEU A 332 -6.91 20.87 -10.43
CA LEU A 332 -6.11 22.10 -10.52
C LEU A 332 -6.89 23.20 -11.27
N VAL A 333 -7.46 22.90 -12.44
CA VAL A 333 -8.25 23.89 -13.18
C VAL A 333 -9.45 24.39 -12.38
N GLN A 334 -10.11 23.52 -11.61
CA GLN A 334 -11.22 23.91 -10.73
C GLN A 334 -10.78 24.84 -9.59
N GLN A 335 -9.66 24.54 -8.92
CA GLN A 335 -9.20 25.28 -7.75
C GLN A 335 -8.51 26.61 -8.09
N ILE A 336 -7.70 26.64 -9.16
CA ILE A 336 -6.85 27.80 -9.51
C ILE A 336 -7.13 28.40 -10.89
N GLY A 337 -8.14 27.90 -11.59
CA GLY A 337 -8.53 28.37 -12.91
C GLY A 337 -7.56 27.97 -14.04
N PRO A 338 -7.95 28.14 -15.32
CA PRO A 338 -7.11 27.77 -16.47
C PRO A 338 -5.79 28.54 -16.56
N SER A 339 -5.78 29.81 -16.18
CA SER A 339 -4.58 30.66 -16.18
C SER A 339 -3.60 30.25 -15.08
N GLY A 340 -4.10 29.96 -13.87
CA GLY A 340 -3.31 29.43 -12.77
C GLY A 340 -2.72 28.06 -13.10
N PHE A 341 -3.55 27.16 -13.64
CA PHE A 341 -3.11 25.85 -14.14
C PHE A 341 -1.96 25.97 -15.13
N LYS A 342 -2.04 26.88 -16.12
CA LYS A 342 -0.97 27.07 -17.10
C LYS A 342 0.37 27.41 -16.43
N ARG A 343 0.35 28.32 -15.44
CA ARG A 343 1.55 28.74 -14.70
C ARG A 343 2.13 27.62 -13.85
N VAL A 344 1.27 26.89 -13.13
CA VAL A 344 1.67 25.73 -12.31
C VAL A 344 2.24 24.63 -13.20
N ASN A 345 1.57 24.30 -14.30
CA ASN A 345 2.02 23.30 -15.26
C ASN A 345 3.39 23.67 -15.86
N GLU A 346 3.62 24.93 -16.20
CA GLU A 346 4.93 25.41 -16.67
C GLU A 346 6.01 25.24 -15.58
N ALA A 347 5.70 25.56 -14.33
CA ALA A 347 6.62 25.35 -13.21
C ALA A 347 6.92 23.85 -12.97
N ILE A 348 5.93 22.97 -13.07
CA ILE A 348 6.10 21.51 -13.01
C ILE A 348 7.01 21.03 -14.15
N MET A 349 6.75 21.46 -15.38
CA MET A 349 7.57 21.05 -16.53
C MET A 349 9.03 21.49 -16.39
N ASN A 350 9.27 22.71 -15.90
CA ASN A 350 10.61 23.19 -15.59
C ASN A 350 11.33 22.31 -14.56
N LEU A 351 10.63 21.84 -13.53
CA LEU A 351 11.17 20.92 -12.53
C LEU A 351 11.51 19.56 -13.17
N VAL A 352 10.57 18.97 -13.90
CA VAL A 352 10.74 17.69 -14.61
C VAL A 352 11.94 17.73 -15.57
N GLU A 353 12.08 18.79 -16.36
CA GLU A 353 13.20 18.95 -17.29
C GLU A 353 14.56 19.04 -16.58
N VAL A 354 14.62 19.77 -15.46
CA VAL A 354 15.88 19.91 -14.72
C VAL A 354 16.31 18.57 -14.11
N VAL A 355 15.37 17.77 -13.61
CA VAL A 355 15.64 16.42 -13.08
C VAL A 355 15.99 15.44 -14.19
N ARG A 356 15.27 15.43 -15.32
CA ARG A 356 15.55 14.54 -16.48
C ARG A 356 16.97 14.74 -17.06
N ARG A 357 17.53 15.94 -16.95
CA ARG A 357 18.90 16.25 -17.37
C ARG A 357 19.98 15.81 -16.37
N LYS A 358 19.60 15.18 -15.24
CA LYS A 358 20.51 14.59 -14.26
C LYS A 358 20.89 13.18 -14.71
N ASN A 359 22.18 12.86 -14.68
CA ASN A 359 22.63 11.51 -15.06
C ASN A 359 21.98 10.44 -14.14
N GLY A 360 21.40 9.41 -14.76
CA GLY A 360 20.82 8.26 -14.06
C GLY A 360 19.40 8.47 -13.50
N TRP A 361 18.66 9.47 -13.98
CA TRP A 361 17.27 9.71 -13.59
C TRP A 361 16.37 9.98 -14.79
N GLY A 362 15.23 9.27 -14.87
CA GLY A 362 14.08 9.68 -15.66
C GLY A 362 13.21 10.68 -14.89
N ALA A 363 12.31 11.37 -15.58
CA ALA A 363 11.31 12.20 -14.90
C ALA A 363 10.07 12.42 -15.78
N TYR A 364 8.88 12.33 -15.20
CA TYR A 364 7.61 12.57 -15.88
C TYR A 364 6.67 13.43 -15.03
N ARG A 365 5.84 14.20 -15.73
CA ARG A 365 4.64 14.79 -15.17
C ARG A 365 3.48 13.84 -15.45
N ILE A 366 2.74 13.49 -14.41
CA ILE A 366 1.58 12.60 -14.50
C ILE A 366 0.37 13.32 -13.91
N TYR A 367 -0.66 13.54 -14.74
CA TYR A 367 -1.99 13.93 -14.30
C TYR A 367 -2.90 12.71 -14.40
N MET A 368 -3.43 12.24 -13.26
CA MET A 368 -4.14 10.95 -13.21
C MET A 368 -5.50 10.96 -13.92
N ASP A 369 -6.00 12.13 -14.23
CA ASP A 369 -7.26 12.40 -14.89
C ASP A 369 -7.10 12.94 -16.33
N ASP A 370 -5.85 13.07 -16.84
CA ASP A 370 -5.57 13.56 -18.19
C ASP A 370 -5.06 12.43 -19.10
N PRO A 371 -5.85 12.00 -20.10
CA PRO A 371 -5.43 10.97 -21.05
C PRO A 371 -4.08 11.26 -21.71
N ARG A 372 -3.76 12.53 -22.00
CA ARG A 372 -2.52 12.92 -22.68
C ARG A 372 -1.28 12.60 -21.85
N SER A 373 -1.43 12.58 -20.53
CA SER A 373 -0.35 12.29 -19.60
C SER A 373 -0.09 10.79 -19.44
N LEU A 374 -1.12 9.97 -19.66
CA LEU A 374 -1.14 8.53 -19.38
C LEU A 374 -1.03 7.65 -20.64
N GLN A 375 -1.49 8.14 -21.79
CA GLN A 375 -1.40 7.47 -23.08
C GLN A 375 0.02 7.00 -23.42
N PRO A 376 1.11 7.76 -23.13
CA PRO A 376 2.46 7.28 -23.39
C PRO A 376 2.82 6.01 -22.63
N PHE A 377 2.08 5.63 -21.58
CA PHE A 377 2.28 4.43 -20.77
C PHE A 377 1.18 3.38 -21.00
N GLY A 378 0.27 3.60 -21.96
CA GLY A 378 -0.86 2.69 -22.20
C GLY A 378 -1.94 2.70 -21.11
N LEU A 379 -1.96 3.74 -20.26
CA LEU A 379 -2.85 3.82 -19.10
C LEU A 379 -4.07 4.71 -19.38
N MET A 380 -5.18 4.41 -18.71
CA MET A 380 -6.40 5.22 -18.74
C MET A 380 -6.49 6.15 -17.52
N PRO A 381 -7.15 7.32 -17.65
CA PRO A 381 -7.45 8.17 -16.50
C PRO A 381 -8.19 7.43 -15.39
N CYS A 382 -8.03 7.89 -14.15
CA CYS A 382 -8.85 7.49 -13.01
C CYS A 382 -9.56 8.69 -12.38
N ASP A 383 -10.50 8.43 -11.47
CA ASP A 383 -11.15 9.49 -10.70
C ASP A 383 -10.11 10.18 -9.80
N PRO A 384 -9.81 11.48 -10.01
CA PRO A 384 -8.84 12.19 -9.20
C PRO A 384 -9.35 12.48 -7.77
N GLY A 385 -10.62 12.17 -7.47
CA GLY A 385 -11.20 12.21 -6.14
C GLY A 385 -11.09 10.95 -5.32
N ASN A 386 -10.69 9.84 -5.94
CA ASN A 386 -10.58 8.57 -5.25
C ASN A 386 -9.10 8.23 -5.01
N ALA A 387 -8.65 8.36 -3.76
CA ALA A 387 -7.28 8.08 -3.36
C ALA A 387 -6.84 6.65 -3.75
N TRP A 388 -7.71 5.66 -3.56
CA TRP A 388 -7.43 4.27 -3.93
C TRP A 388 -7.26 4.07 -5.43
N GLN A 389 -8.06 4.73 -6.28
CA GLN A 389 -7.85 4.65 -7.71
C GLN A 389 -6.51 5.29 -8.14
N ILE A 390 -6.11 6.39 -7.52
CA ILE A 390 -4.79 7.01 -7.76
C ILE A 390 -3.66 6.05 -7.34
N LYS A 391 -3.80 5.38 -6.19
CA LYS A 391 -2.84 4.37 -5.72
C LYS A 391 -2.72 3.21 -6.70
N LEU A 392 -3.83 2.62 -7.12
CA LEU A 392 -3.84 1.53 -8.09
C LEU A 392 -3.22 1.98 -9.42
N ARG A 393 -3.52 3.22 -9.85
CA ARG A 393 -2.93 3.76 -11.08
C ARG A 393 -1.42 4.01 -10.97
N LEU A 394 -0.91 4.34 -9.79
CA LEU A 394 0.55 4.39 -9.54
C LEU A 394 1.19 3.00 -9.63
N ALA A 395 0.51 1.95 -9.17
CA ALA A 395 0.99 0.57 -9.33
C ALA A 395 1.03 0.17 -10.81
N ASP A 396 -0.02 0.47 -11.58
CA ASP A 396 -0.04 0.24 -13.03
C ASP A 396 1.07 1.03 -13.74
N LEU A 397 1.32 2.27 -13.31
CA LEU A 397 2.41 3.09 -13.85
C LEU A 397 3.78 2.48 -13.58
N ASP A 398 4.02 1.95 -12.38
CA ASP A 398 5.28 1.27 -12.06
C ASP A 398 5.47 0.00 -12.92
N GLN A 399 4.39 -0.71 -13.24
CA GLN A 399 4.41 -1.85 -14.15
C GLN A 399 4.70 -1.42 -15.59
N ALA A 400 4.03 -0.39 -16.10
CA ALA A 400 4.31 0.15 -17.44
C ALA A 400 5.73 0.73 -17.58
N LEU A 401 6.29 1.28 -16.50
CA LEU A 401 7.70 1.69 -16.45
C LEU A 401 8.64 0.47 -16.49
N ALA A 402 8.25 -0.65 -15.87
CA ALA A 402 9.03 -1.89 -15.86
C ALA A 402 9.34 -2.39 -17.28
N GLU A 403 8.36 -2.32 -18.19
CA GLU A 403 8.50 -2.69 -19.60
C GLU A 403 9.59 -1.87 -20.33
N ARG A 404 9.96 -0.72 -19.78
CA ARG A 404 10.98 0.20 -20.32
C ARG A 404 12.33 0.08 -19.61
N GLY A 405 12.46 -0.85 -18.66
CA GLY A 405 13.60 -0.91 -17.76
C GLY A 405 13.66 0.27 -16.77
N GLU A 406 12.53 0.92 -16.51
CA GLU A 406 12.36 2.03 -15.58
C GLU A 406 11.57 1.59 -14.33
N MET A 407 11.62 2.39 -13.26
CA MET A 407 10.82 2.19 -12.05
C MET A 407 10.50 3.53 -11.38
N ILE A 408 9.41 3.60 -10.60
CA ILE A 408 9.17 4.76 -9.75
C ILE A 408 10.30 4.85 -8.71
N GLY A 409 11.07 5.93 -8.80
CA GLY A 409 12.19 6.21 -7.90
C GLY A 409 11.86 7.26 -6.84
N ALA A 410 10.95 8.18 -7.12
CA ALA A 410 10.45 9.17 -6.16
C ALA A 410 9.16 9.81 -6.68
N LEU A 411 8.27 10.21 -5.77
CA LEU A 411 6.97 10.79 -6.08
C LEU A 411 6.81 12.16 -5.42
N LEU A 412 6.57 13.20 -6.21
CA LEU A 412 6.13 14.51 -5.72
C LEU A 412 4.67 14.73 -6.07
N ILE A 413 3.82 14.83 -5.06
CA ILE A 413 2.41 15.20 -5.19
C ILE A 413 2.32 16.73 -5.21
N VAL A 414 1.66 17.29 -6.22
CA VAL A 414 1.44 18.73 -6.35
C VAL A 414 -0.04 19.01 -6.14
N GLY A 415 -0.35 19.72 -5.05
CA GLY A 415 -1.71 20.02 -4.60
C GLY A 415 -1.98 19.49 -3.19
N GLY A 416 -2.90 20.15 -2.48
CA GLY A 416 -3.42 19.66 -1.21
C GLY A 416 -4.51 18.61 -1.41
N HIS A 417 -5.29 18.38 -0.35
CA HIS A 417 -6.27 17.30 -0.28
C HIS A 417 -7.38 17.42 -1.36
N ASN A 418 -7.76 18.65 -1.71
CA ASN A 418 -8.80 18.89 -2.70
C ASN A 418 -8.35 18.65 -4.15
N ILE A 419 -7.05 18.51 -4.39
CA ILE A 419 -6.48 18.23 -5.72
C ILE A 419 -6.08 16.76 -5.82
N VAL A 420 -5.26 16.28 -4.89
CA VAL A 420 -4.91 14.86 -4.74
C VAL A 420 -5.22 14.48 -3.30
N PRO A 421 -6.26 13.67 -3.04
CA PRO A 421 -6.70 13.36 -1.68
C PRO A 421 -5.60 12.62 -0.91
N PHE A 422 -5.58 12.81 0.40
CA PHE A 422 -4.88 11.90 1.31
C PHE A 422 -5.68 10.60 1.40
N HIS A 423 -5.02 9.47 1.65
CA HIS A 423 -5.74 8.30 2.14
C HIS A 423 -6.16 8.53 3.59
N LEU A 424 -7.42 8.30 3.92
CA LEU A 424 -7.91 8.31 5.30
C LEU A 424 -7.78 6.88 5.84
N LEU A 425 -6.68 6.62 6.56
CA LEU A 425 -6.39 5.30 7.12
C LEU A 425 -7.02 5.16 8.51
N PRO A 426 -7.33 3.94 8.98
CA PRO A 426 -7.87 3.75 10.32
C PRO A 426 -6.87 4.20 11.38
N ASN A 427 -7.38 4.77 12.47
CA ASN A 427 -6.58 5.13 13.63
C ASN A 427 -6.23 3.86 14.44
N PRO A 428 -4.94 3.53 14.66
CA PRO A 428 -4.57 2.35 15.43
C PRO A 428 -4.52 2.58 16.96
N THR A 429 -4.86 3.79 17.42
CA THR A 429 -4.82 4.19 18.84
C THR A 429 -6.20 4.62 19.32
N ASP A 430 -6.43 4.48 20.63
CA ASP A 430 -7.65 4.94 21.28
C ASP A 430 -7.46 6.40 21.73
N ASP A 431 -7.64 7.33 20.80
CA ASP A 431 -7.55 8.77 21.02
C ASP A 431 -8.55 9.53 20.15
N ASP A 432 -8.57 10.85 20.25
CA ASP A 432 -9.58 11.72 19.64
C ASP A 432 -9.58 11.75 18.09
N ASP A 433 -8.70 11.01 17.40
CA ASP A 433 -8.66 11.00 15.93
C ASP A 433 -9.56 9.91 15.32
N ASP A 434 -10.47 10.30 14.42
CA ASP A 434 -11.31 9.32 13.69
C ASP A 434 -10.53 8.52 12.64
N SER A 435 -9.59 9.19 11.95
CA SER A 435 -8.81 8.60 10.86
C SER A 435 -7.48 9.33 10.68
N VAL A 436 -6.56 8.75 9.94
CA VAL A 436 -5.22 9.30 9.70
C VAL A 436 -5.02 9.61 8.22
N PRO A 437 -5.06 10.91 7.81
CA PRO A 437 -4.66 11.35 6.49
C PRO A 437 -3.19 10.98 6.21
N SER A 438 -2.95 10.18 5.18
CA SER A 438 -1.64 9.65 4.84
C SER A 438 -1.35 9.66 3.35
N ASP A 439 -0.07 9.87 3.01
CA ASP A 439 0.49 9.66 1.67
C ASP A 439 1.19 8.30 1.53
N ASN A 440 1.31 7.52 2.62
CA ASN A 440 2.03 6.24 2.59
C ASN A 440 1.50 5.24 1.55
N PRO A 441 0.17 5.10 1.33
CA PRO A 441 -0.30 4.18 0.31
C PRO A 441 0.17 4.57 -1.11
N TYR A 442 0.38 5.85 -1.41
CA TYR A 442 0.99 6.27 -2.68
C TYR A 442 2.47 5.90 -2.83
N ALA A 443 3.09 5.39 -1.76
CA ALA A 443 4.47 4.91 -1.73
C ALA A 443 4.59 3.38 -1.94
N ALA A 444 3.48 2.66 -2.08
CA ALA A 444 3.45 1.20 -2.12
C ALA A 444 2.55 0.67 -3.25
N THR A 445 2.99 -0.39 -3.93
CA THR A 445 2.21 -1.09 -4.96
C THR A 445 1.19 -2.08 -4.38
N ASP A 446 1.42 -2.57 -3.16
CA ASP A 446 0.56 -3.56 -2.48
C ASP A 446 -0.21 -2.91 -1.32
N GLU A 447 -0.79 -3.73 -0.45
CA GLU A 447 -1.58 -3.28 0.72
C GLU A 447 -0.70 -2.88 1.91
N ASN A 448 0.58 -3.28 1.95
CA ASN A 448 1.48 -2.99 3.06
C ASN A 448 2.04 -1.56 3.00
N TYR A 449 1.22 -0.60 3.42
CA TYR A 449 1.57 0.82 3.49
C TYR A 449 2.50 1.19 4.66
N PHE A 450 2.88 0.25 5.53
CA PHE A 450 3.94 0.45 6.52
C PHE A 450 5.35 0.36 5.92
N ALA A 451 5.48 -0.26 4.73
CA ALA A 451 6.74 -0.48 4.03
C ALA A 451 6.81 0.29 2.69
N PRO A 452 7.02 1.63 2.71
CA PRO A 452 7.09 2.44 1.49
C PRO A 452 8.25 2.05 0.57
N GLN A 453 7.96 1.77 -0.70
CA GLN A 453 8.95 1.36 -1.71
C GLN A 453 9.75 2.53 -2.28
N TRP A 454 9.14 3.70 -2.39
CA TRP A 454 9.79 4.92 -2.86
C TRP A 454 9.46 6.12 -1.96
N PRO A 455 10.31 7.15 -1.93
CA PRO A 455 10.04 8.36 -1.17
C PRO A 455 8.93 9.19 -1.80
N VAL A 456 8.03 9.69 -0.96
CA VAL A 456 6.92 10.58 -1.33
C VAL A 456 7.12 11.94 -0.66
N GLY A 457 6.90 13.01 -1.41
CA GLY A 457 6.74 14.37 -0.88
C GLY A 457 5.52 15.04 -1.49
N ARG A 458 4.97 16.04 -0.82
CA ARG A 458 3.77 16.76 -1.25
C ARG A 458 3.96 18.28 -1.19
N LEU A 459 3.40 19.02 -2.14
CA LEU A 459 3.23 20.48 -2.06
C LEU A 459 1.75 20.76 -1.75
N PRO A 460 1.35 20.88 -0.48
CA PRO A 460 -0.06 20.88 -0.07
C PRO A 460 -0.72 22.24 -0.21
N ILE A 461 -0.67 22.83 -1.40
CA ILE A 461 -1.29 24.13 -1.71
C ILE A 461 -2.46 23.92 -2.66
N ASP A 462 -3.66 24.29 -2.22
CA ASP A 462 -4.89 24.10 -3.01
C ASP A 462 -5.18 25.28 -3.94
N SER A 463 -5.19 26.50 -3.41
CA SER A 463 -5.70 27.69 -4.11
C SER A 463 -4.65 28.79 -4.37
N ASP A 464 -3.59 28.89 -3.57
CA ASP A 464 -2.54 29.89 -3.76
C ASP A 464 -1.57 29.50 -4.89
N THR A 465 -1.93 29.94 -6.10
CA THR A 465 -1.14 29.70 -7.31
C THR A 465 0.28 30.25 -7.20
N ASP A 466 0.46 31.43 -6.60
CA ASP A 466 1.75 32.11 -6.56
C ASP A 466 2.71 31.40 -5.61
N LEU A 467 2.20 30.98 -4.44
CA LEU A 467 2.96 30.16 -3.51
C LEU A 467 3.32 28.80 -4.13
N LEU A 468 2.38 28.12 -4.79
CA LEU A 468 2.66 26.83 -5.42
C LEU A 468 3.74 26.93 -6.51
N VAL A 469 3.65 27.94 -7.38
CA VAL A 469 4.67 28.24 -8.40
C VAL A 469 6.01 28.59 -7.75
N LYS A 470 6.01 29.35 -6.65
CA LYS A 470 7.23 29.69 -5.88
C LYS A 470 7.90 28.43 -5.33
N LEU A 471 7.13 27.50 -4.74
CA LEU A 471 7.66 26.24 -4.20
C LEU A 471 8.27 25.36 -5.30
N LEU A 472 7.58 25.20 -6.44
CA LEU A 472 8.08 24.46 -7.60
C LEU A 472 9.35 25.11 -8.19
N SER A 473 9.38 26.44 -8.25
CA SER A 473 10.53 27.21 -8.72
C SER A 473 11.74 27.07 -7.77
N ASN A 474 11.50 27.05 -6.46
CA ASN A 474 12.53 26.81 -5.46
C ASN A 474 13.12 25.41 -5.56
N ALA A 475 12.28 24.38 -5.75
CA ALA A 475 12.72 23.01 -6.01
C ALA A 475 13.57 22.94 -7.29
N THR A 476 13.11 23.56 -8.37
CA THR A 476 13.86 23.66 -9.64
C THR A 476 15.21 24.33 -9.46
N ALA A 477 15.26 25.45 -8.72
CA ALA A 477 16.50 26.16 -8.42
C ALA A 477 17.48 25.30 -7.60
N ALA A 478 16.98 24.55 -6.62
CA ALA A 478 17.78 23.64 -5.81
C ALA A 478 18.45 22.55 -6.67
N HIS A 479 17.73 21.96 -7.62
CA HIS A 479 18.31 20.97 -8.56
C HIS A 479 19.33 21.58 -9.52
N ARG A 480 19.07 22.80 -10.04
CA ARG A 480 20.05 23.53 -10.87
C ARG A 480 21.34 23.83 -10.10
N GLU A 481 21.22 24.22 -8.84
CA GLU A 481 22.36 24.51 -8.00
C GLU A 481 23.21 23.25 -7.74
N GLN A 482 22.57 22.09 -7.56
CA GLN A 482 23.25 20.80 -7.43
C GLN A 482 24.04 20.41 -8.68
N ARG A 483 23.57 20.80 -9.88
CA ARG A 483 24.25 20.52 -11.17
C ARG A 483 25.44 21.40 -11.47
N ARG A 484 25.55 22.61 -10.89
CA ARG A 484 26.67 23.53 -11.19
C ARG A 484 28.00 22.85 -10.87
N SER A 485 28.71 22.43 -11.91
CA SER A 485 30.03 21.79 -11.82
C SER A 485 30.95 22.69 -11.00
N ARG A 486 31.50 22.15 -9.91
CA ARG A 486 32.58 22.80 -9.19
C ARG A 486 33.82 22.80 -10.11
N SER A 487 34.35 24.00 -10.41
CA SER A 487 35.57 24.20 -11.20
C SER A 487 36.74 23.35 -10.66
N GLY A 488 37.60 22.86 -11.57
CA GLY A 488 38.72 21.97 -11.27
C GLY A 488 39.60 22.37 -10.06
N PRO A 489 40.02 23.65 -9.94
CA PRO A 489 40.83 24.11 -8.81
C PRO A 489 40.10 24.03 -7.45
N ARG A 490 38.76 24.16 -7.46
CA ARG A 490 37.92 24.09 -6.25
C ARG A 490 37.72 22.64 -5.78
N ARG A 491 37.76 21.66 -6.69
CA ARG A 491 37.73 20.22 -6.35
C ARG A 491 39.01 19.80 -5.64
N PHE A 492 40.17 20.28 -6.09
CA PHE A 492 41.47 19.97 -5.48
C PHE A 492 41.62 20.59 -4.07
N ARG A 493 41.20 21.85 -3.87
CA ARG A 493 41.17 22.49 -2.54
C ARG A 493 40.26 21.77 -1.54
N ILE A 494 39.10 21.27 -1.99
CA ILE A 494 38.19 20.51 -1.13
C ILE A 494 38.78 19.13 -0.82
N TRP A 495 39.37 18.44 -1.80
CA TRP A 495 40.02 17.14 -1.59
C TRP A 495 41.20 17.21 -0.60
N ALA A 496 42.04 18.25 -0.71
CA ALA A 496 43.13 18.50 0.23
C ALA A 496 42.60 18.88 1.64
N GLY A 497 41.49 19.62 1.71
CA GLY A 497 40.84 19.97 2.98
C GLY A 497 40.09 18.82 3.65
N ASP A 498 39.42 17.93 2.91
CA ASP A 498 38.55 16.88 3.45
C ASP A 498 39.32 15.77 4.19
N ARG A 499 40.64 15.64 3.94
CA ARG A 499 41.53 14.79 4.77
C ARG A 499 41.85 15.37 6.14
N PHE A 500 41.96 16.71 6.26
CA PHE A 500 42.26 17.40 7.52
C PHE A 500 40.99 17.78 8.32
N VAL A 501 39.86 18.00 7.64
CA VAL A 501 38.59 18.48 8.23
C VAL A 501 37.77 17.36 8.88
N ARG A 502 38.11 16.07 8.68
CA ARG A 502 37.43 14.94 9.34
C ARG A 502 37.49 14.98 10.87
N LEU A 503 38.52 15.58 11.46
CA LEU A 503 38.67 15.72 12.91
C LEU A 503 37.98 16.98 13.49
N PHE A 504 37.61 17.95 12.65
CA PHE A 504 37.11 19.27 13.07
C PHE A 504 35.90 19.74 12.24
N ARG A 505 34.96 18.85 11.91
CA ARG A 505 33.75 19.23 11.15
C ARG A 505 32.84 20.12 12.02
N PRO A 506 32.57 21.38 11.65
CA PRO A 506 31.60 22.19 12.36
C PRO A 506 30.21 21.54 12.24
N GLN A 507 29.53 21.39 13.38
CA GLN A 507 28.13 20.95 13.44
C GLN A 507 27.27 21.84 12.53
N PRO A 508 26.29 21.28 11.79
CA PRO A 508 25.40 22.10 11.00
C PRO A 508 24.66 23.09 11.90
N LYS A 509 24.37 24.29 11.37
CA LYS A 509 23.57 25.28 12.10
C LYS A 509 22.15 24.74 12.25
N ALA A 510 21.90 24.06 13.36
CA ALA A 510 20.61 23.51 13.73
C ALA A 510 20.06 24.25 14.95
N ILE A 511 18.74 24.30 15.04
CA ILE A 511 18.05 24.79 16.23
C ILE A 511 16.97 23.80 16.64
N GLY A 512 16.87 23.57 17.94
CA GLY A 512 15.83 22.74 18.53
C GLY A 512 14.93 23.60 19.40
N TYR A 513 13.65 23.28 19.47
CA TYR A 513 12.73 23.91 20.40
C TYR A 513 11.75 22.88 20.95
N THR A 514 11.68 22.75 22.27
CA THR A 514 10.90 21.69 22.90
C THR A 514 10.17 22.15 24.15
N ALA A 515 9.09 21.48 24.52
CA ALA A 515 8.49 21.58 25.84
C ALA A 515 9.53 21.23 26.92
N SER A 516 9.50 21.93 28.05
CA SER A 516 10.48 21.71 29.12
C SER A 516 10.44 20.28 29.66
N ILE A 517 9.23 19.72 29.81
CA ILE A 517 8.99 18.36 30.29
C ILE A 517 9.62 17.27 29.40
N TRP A 518 9.75 17.49 28.10
CA TRP A 518 10.33 16.52 27.14
C TRP A 518 11.80 16.77 26.82
N ARG A 519 12.44 17.71 27.51
CA ARG A 519 13.83 18.11 27.24
C ARG A 519 14.79 16.92 27.13
N LYS A 520 14.63 15.88 27.95
CA LYS A 520 15.51 14.69 27.95
C LYS A 520 15.37 13.86 26.67
N ALA A 521 14.14 13.59 26.24
CA ALA A 521 13.86 12.88 24.99
C ALA A 521 14.35 13.72 23.79
N SER A 522 13.95 14.98 23.74
CA SER A 522 14.34 15.96 22.71
C SER A 522 15.85 16.14 22.58
N LEU A 523 16.60 16.09 23.69
CA LEU A 523 18.06 16.17 23.66
C LEU A 523 18.68 14.96 22.94
N SER A 524 18.09 13.78 23.12
CA SER A 524 18.54 12.54 22.46
C SER A 524 18.29 12.57 20.96
N VAL A 525 17.16 13.16 20.53
CA VAL A 525 16.85 13.39 19.12
C VAL A 525 17.76 14.47 18.53
N PHE A 526 17.81 15.64 19.17
CA PHE A 526 18.52 16.81 18.67
C PHE A 526 20.04 16.62 18.61
N GLY A 527 20.60 15.76 19.46
CA GLY A 527 22.02 15.39 19.45
C GLY A 527 22.50 14.86 18.09
N ALA A 528 21.60 14.37 17.24
CA ALA A 528 21.92 13.95 15.88
C ALA A 528 22.37 15.12 14.98
N ILE A 529 21.93 16.35 15.22
CA ILE A 529 22.14 17.51 14.32
C ILE A 529 22.69 18.76 14.98
N GLY A 530 22.63 18.88 16.31
CA GLY A 530 22.94 20.12 17.01
C GLY A 530 23.65 19.92 18.34
N ALA A 531 24.22 21.01 18.85
CA ALA A 531 24.80 21.04 20.18
C ALA A 531 23.69 21.28 21.23
N PRO A 532 23.74 20.69 22.44
CA PRO A 532 22.72 20.83 23.47
C PRO A 532 22.29 22.29 23.77
N ARG A 533 23.23 23.24 23.71
CA ARG A 533 22.98 24.68 23.92
C ARG A 533 22.08 25.36 22.86
N SER A 534 21.82 24.68 21.75
CA SER A 534 20.97 25.14 20.65
C SER A 534 19.57 24.51 20.71
N LEU A 535 19.28 23.72 21.75
CA LEU A 535 17.94 23.24 22.09
C LEU A 535 17.31 24.21 23.11
N ILE A 536 16.30 24.95 22.66
CA ILE A 536 15.51 25.87 23.47
C ILE A 536 14.42 25.08 24.20
N THR A 537 14.07 25.47 25.43
CA THR A 537 12.92 24.93 26.16
C THR A 537 11.83 25.98 26.40
N SER A 538 10.57 25.54 26.32
CA SER A 538 9.38 26.31 26.69
C SER A 538 8.62 25.58 27.80
N PRO A 539 8.51 26.16 29.01
CA PRO A 539 9.14 27.39 29.51
C PRO A 539 10.68 27.28 29.72
N PRO A 540 11.41 28.39 29.99
CA PRO A 540 10.93 29.78 30.15
C PRO A 540 10.81 30.57 28.84
N SER A 541 11.25 30.00 27.71
CA SER A 541 11.10 30.69 26.43
C SER A 541 9.66 30.59 25.98
N ALA A 542 9.06 31.71 25.60
CA ALA A 542 7.73 31.78 25.03
C ALA A 542 7.77 32.68 23.79
N ALA A 543 6.71 32.69 23.00
CA ALA A 543 6.65 33.45 21.76
C ALA A 543 6.96 34.95 21.94
N ASP A 544 6.58 35.53 23.08
CA ASP A 544 6.84 36.95 23.40
C ASP A 544 8.24 37.21 23.98
N ASN A 545 8.97 36.16 24.36
CA ASN A 545 10.31 36.25 24.94
C ASN A 545 11.25 35.19 24.34
N MET A 546 11.32 35.14 23.02
CA MET A 546 12.18 34.17 22.32
C MET A 546 13.66 34.55 22.46
N PRO A 547 14.54 33.59 22.83
CA PRO A 547 15.95 33.88 23.00
C PRO A 547 16.62 34.24 21.67
N SER A 548 17.67 35.05 21.71
CA SER A 548 18.41 35.50 20.50
C SER A 548 19.02 34.35 19.67
N VAL A 549 19.12 33.14 20.22
CA VAL A 549 19.52 31.96 19.46
C VAL A 549 18.44 31.53 18.46
N ALA A 550 17.16 31.79 18.75
CA ALA A 550 16.01 31.53 17.87
C ALA A 550 15.99 32.38 16.60
N SER A 551 16.57 33.58 16.65
CA SER A 551 16.61 34.50 15.50
C SER A 551 17.81 34.26 14.57
N ARG A 552 18.69 33.30 14.89
CA ARG A 552 19.85 32.97 14.06
C ARG A 552 19.40 32.15 12.85
N PRO A 553 19.91 32.44 11.64
CA PRO A 553 19.65 31.60 10.47
C PRO A 553 20.09 30.15 10.73
N SER A 554 19.13 29.24 10.81
CA SER A 554 19.36 27.80 10.90
C SER A 554 19.15 27.16 9.53
N ARG A 555 19.83 26.05 9.27
CA ARG A 555 19.56 25.21 8.09
C ARG A 555 18.57 24.10 8.44
N LEU A 556 18.60 23.63 9.68
CA LEU A 556 17.77 22.55 10.20
C LEU A 556 17.05 23.07 11.44
N SER A 557 15.76 22.78 11.55
CA SER A 557 15.01 23.03 12.78
C SER A 557 14.29 21.77 13.22
N TYR A 558 14.28 21.56 14.54
CA TYR A 558 13.61 20.46 15.20
C TYR A 558 12.65 21.03 16.26
N PHE A 559 11.41 20.57 16.25
CA PHE A 559 10.37 21.00 17.19
C PHE A 559 9.75 19.78 17.88
N ASN A 560 9.66 19.83 19.21
CA ASN A 560 8.97 18.82 20.02
C ASN A 560 8.13 19.55 21.09
N LEU A 561 7.00 20.06 20.63
CA LEU A 561 6.09 21.01 21.27
C LEU A 561 4.66 20.52 21.04
N HIS A 562 3.75 20.88 21.93
CA HIS A 562 2.31 20.65 21.80
C HIS A 562 1.73 21.31 20.55
N GLY A 563 0.91 20.57 19.82
CA GLY A 563 0.09 21.10 18.75
C GLY A 563 -1.37 20.68 18.91
N LEU A 564 -2.29 21.54 18.49
CA LEU A 564 -3.73 21.26 18.51
C LEU A 564 -4.28 21.38 17.09
N GLN A 565 -5.37 20.66 16.81
CA GLN A 565 -6.00 20.69 15.50
C GLN A 565 -6.56 22.08 15.18
N ASP A 566 -7.15 22.75 16.16
CA ASP A 566 -7.95 23.97 15.94
C ASP A 566 -7.18 25.28 16.12
N THR A 567 -5.97 25.23 16.68
CA THR A 567 -5.16 26.44 16.94
C THR A 567 -3.91 26.47 16.06
N PRO A 568 -3.52 27.64 15.50
CA PRO A 568 -2.28 27.78 14.74
C PRO A 568 -1.00 27.64 15.56
N GLU A 569 -1.09 27.81 16.88
CA GLU A 569 0.05 27.86 17.77
C GLU A 569 0.62 26.49 18.12
N TRP A 570 1.91 26.47 18.42
CA TRP A 570 2.54 25.37 19.16
C TRP A 570 2.87 25.82 20.57
N TYR A 571 2.72 24.92 21.53
CA TYR A 571 2.79 25.20 22.97
C TYR A 571 3.95 24.45 23.64
N GLY A 572 4.54 25.09 24.63
CA GLY A 572 5.44 24.42 25.57
C GLY A 572 4.65 23.64 26.62
N GLN A 573 5.37 23.00 27.52
CA GLN A 573 4.80 22.45 28.74
C GLN A 573 5.82 22.53 29.86
N ARG A 574 5.37 23.01 31.02
CA ARG A 574 6.17 23.12 32.23
C ARG A 574 6.64 21.75 32.72
N ASP A 575 7.88 21.66 33.19
CA ASP A 575 8.40 20.51 33.93
C ASP A 575 8.23 20.77 35.43
N PRO A 576 7.33 20.07 36.13
CA PRO A 576 7.07 20.31 37.56
C PRO A 576 8.27 20.09 38.49
N LEU A 577 9.27 19.32 38.04
CA LEU A 577 10.47 19.02 38.84
C LEU A 577 11.58 20.06 38.64
N ARG A 578 11.47 20.93 37.63
CA ARG A 578 12.54 21.82 37.21
C ARG A 578 12.11 23.28 37.14
N ASP A 579 10.91 23.53 36.64
CA ASP A 579 10.43 24.87 36.36
C ASP A 579 9.66 25.44 37.55
N PRO A 580 9.71 26.76 37.77
CA PRO A 580 8.99 27.42 38.86
C PRO A 580 7.49 27.11 38.83
N SER A 581 6.88 26.92 40.00
CA SER A 581 5.45 26.58 40.14
C SER A 581 4.50 27.68 39.65
N ASP A 582 4.97 28.91 39.53
CA ASP A 582 4.24 30.08 39.01
C ASP A 582 4.39 30.25 37.49
N SER A 583 5.13 29.37 36.80
CA SER A 583 5.20 29.38 35.34
C SER A 583 3.89 28.91 34.73
N VAL A 584 3.52 29.50 33.59
CA VAL A 584 2.38 29.06 32.76
C VAL A 584 2.55 27.58 32.41
N GLU A 585 1.46 26.81 32.49
CA GLU A 585 1.51 25.36 32.25
C GLU A 585 1.76 25.05 30.77
N PHE A 586 0.98 25.66 29.85
CA PHE A 586 1.16 25.54 28.40
C PHE A 586 1.46 26.88 27.71
N PRO A 587 2.65 27.45 27.90
CA PRO A 587 3.00 28.72 27.26
C PRO A 587 3.01 28.59 25.74
N ILE A 588 2.43 29.57 25.03
CA ILE A 588 2.55 29.66 23.57
C ILE A 588 4.03 29.77 23.21
N ALA A 589 4.55 28.74 22.56
CA ALA A 589 5.96 28.64 22.22
C ALA A 589 6.24 29.28 20.86
N LEU A 590 5.38 29.04 19.87
CA LEU A 590 5.55 29.51 18.49
C LEU A 590 4.21 29.81 17.83
N ARG A 591 4.12 30.95 17.13
CA ARG A 591 2.96 31.37 16.33
C ARG A 591 3.36 31.54 14.87
N PRO A 592 2.43 31.46 13.90
CA PRO A 592 2.75 31.70 12.49
C PRO A 592 3.41 33.06 12.23
N LYS A 593 3.00 34.12 12.97
CA LYS A 593 3.62 35.45 12.84
C LYS A 593 5.08 35.52 13.30
N ASP A 594 5.52 34.58 14.15
CA ASP A 594 6.91 34.51 14.61
C ASP A 594 7.83 33.87 13.56
N VAL A 595 7.26 33.17 12.55
CA VAL A 595 7.97 32.63 11.40
C VAL A 595 8.00 33.66 10.28
N VAL A 596 9.12 34.41 10.19
CA VAL A 596 9.24 35.57 9.30
C VAL A 596 9.86 35.21 7.94
N ASN A 597 9.23 35.68 6.86
CA ASN A 597 9.69 35.54 5.48
C ASN A 597 10.90 36.46 5.17
N SER A 598 12.06 36.15 5.75
CA SER A 598 13.28 36.96 5.68
C SER A 598 14.43 36.27 4.93
N GLY A 599 14.14 35.15 4.24
CA GLY A 599 15.17 34.28 3.66
C GLY A 599 16.02 33.54 4.71
N ARG A 600 15.59 33.59 5.98
CA ARG A 600 16.23 32.92 7.13
C ARG A 600 15.47 31.69 7.61
N ALA A 601 14.36 31.34 6.95
CA ALA A 601 13.60 30.16 7.29
C ALA A 601 14.52 28.92 7.23
N PRO A 602 14.36 27.98 8.17
CA PRO A 602 15.08 26.72 8.13
C PRO A 602 14.82 26.02 6.81
N ARG A 603 15.85 25.39 6.25
CA ARG A 603 15.70 24.66 4.99
C ARG A 603 14.87 23.41 5.17
N ILE A 604 15.07 22.70 6.28
CA ILE A 604 14.39 21.45 6.64
C ILE A 604 13.88 21.60 8.07
N VAL A 605 12.59 21.33 8.26
CA VAL A 605 11.90 21.32 9.55
C VAL A 605 11.43 19.91 9.84
N PHE A 606 11.66 19.42 11.05
CA PHE A 606 11.02 18.23 11.59
C PHE A 606 10.27 18.64 12.86
N THR A 607 8.97 18.35 12.93
CA THR A 607 8.14 18.61 14.10
C THR A 607 7.51 17.33 14.60
N GLU A 608 7.49 17.14 15.91
CA GLU A 608 6.80 16.05 16.59
C GLU A 608 5.43 16.46 17.12
N ALA A 609 5.04 17.74 16.99
CA ALA A 609 3.78 18.26 17.47
C ALA A 609 2.57 17.52 16.89
N CYS A 610 1.56 17.24 17.72
CA CYS A 610 0.27 16.76 17.22
C CYS A 610 -0.26 17.73 16.17
N TYR A 611 -0.82 17.19 15.08
CA TYR A 611 -1.31 17.99 13.95
C TYR A 611 -0.25 18.92 13.32
N GLY A 612 1.05 18.71 13.61
CA GLY A 612 2.14 19.57 13.13
C GLY A 612 2.27 19.62 11.60
N ALA A 613 1.69 18.66 10.89
CA ALA A 613 1.51 18.61 9.45
C ALA A 613 0.04 18.52 9.02
N HIS A 614 -0.93 18.84 9.88
CA HIS A 614 -2.33 18.92 9.48
C HIS A 614 -2.56 20.16 8.58
N VAL A 615 -3.04 19.94 7.36
CA VAL A 615 -3.19 21.01 6.34
C VAL A 615 -4.57 21.05 5.70
N ILE A 616 -5.45 20.11 6.02
CA ILE A 616 -6.81 20.07 5.46
C ILE A 616 -7.59 21.25 6.00
N GLY A 617 -8.11 22.10 5.11
CA GLY A 617 -8.83 23.32 5.49
C GLY A 617 -7.98 24.41 6.16
N LYS A 618 -6.64 24.32 6.10
CA LYS A 618 -5.72 25.29 6.72
C LYS A 618 -5.05 26.21 5.70
N THR A 619 -4.51 27.32 6.18
CA THR A 619 -3.74 28.32 5.43
C THR A 619 -2.39 28.58 6.12
N GLU A 620 -1.55 29.45 5.57
CA GLU A 620 -0.28 29.82 6.22
C GLU A 620 -0.46 30.58 7.54
N GLU A 621 -1.64 31.14 7.79
CA GLU A 621 -2.01 31.81 9.03
C GLU A 621 -2.54 30.82 10.08
N THR A 622 -3.06 29.67 9.66
CA THR A 622 -3.71 28.69 10.54
C THR A 622 -2.93 27.38 10.71
N ALA A 623 -1.81 27.20 9.98
CA ALA A 623 -0.92 26.06 10.14
C ALA A 623 0.56 26.45 10.01
N LEU A 624 1.36 26.14 11.04
CA LEU A 624 2.80 26.42 11.06
C LEU A 624 3.57 25.69 9.95
N SER A 625 3.16 24.48 9.55
CA SER A 625 3.76 23.75 8.44
C SER A 625 3.67 24.51 7.12
N LEU A 626 2.48 25.04 6.79
CA LEU A 626 2.25 25.89 5.61
C LEU A 626 3.03 27.21 5.74
N LYS A 627 3.06 27.80 6.94
CA LYS A 627 3.83 29.02 7.19
C LYS A 627 5.32 28.83 6.96
N PHE A 628 5.88 27.71 7.38
CA PHE A 628 7.28 27.37 7.14
C PHE A 628 7.57 27.28 5.64
N LEU A 629 6.70 26.64 4.85
CA LEU A 629 6.85 26.54 3.39
C LEU A 629 6.80 27.92 2.73
N SER A 630 5.80 28.74 3.06
CA SER A 630 5.65 30.08 2.43
C SER A 630 6.76 31.06 2.81
N SER A 631 7.33 30.88 4.00
CA SER A 631 8.51 31.60 4.50
C SER A 631 9.84 31.12 3.92
N GLY A 632 9.85 30.04 3.13
CA GLY A 632 11.01 29.58 2.35
C GLY A 632 11.63 28.25 2.78
N SER A 633 11.01 27.52 3.71
CA SER A 633 11.42 26.15 4.03
C SER A 633 11.22 25.25 2.81
N GLN A 634 12.17 24.35 2.57
CA GLN A 634 12.14 23.46 1.39
C GLN A 634 11.60 22.08 1.72
N ALA A 635 11.62 21.70 2.99
CA ALA A 635 11.00 20.48 3.50
C ALA A 635 10.46 20.71 4.91
N VAL A 636 9.25 20.23 5.18
CA VAL A 636 8.63 20.16 6.51
C VAL A 636 8.14 18.73 6.71
N ILE A 637 8.55 18.08 7.80
CA ILE A 637 8.13 16.73 8.18
C ILE A 637 7.37 16.84 9.51
N GLY A 638 6.22 16.19 9.60
CA GLY A 638 5.42 16.16 10.83
C GLY A 638 4.21 15.24 10.70
N SER A 639 3.49 15.06 11.81
CA SER A 639 2.29 14.23 11.91
C SER A 639 1.06 14.97 11.38
N THR A 640 0.22 14.30 10.60
CA THR A 640 -1.09 14.84 10.17
C THR A 640 -2.14 14.87 11.28
N MET A 641 -1.93 14.08 12.33
CA MET A 641 -2.86 13.84 13.45
C MET A 641 -2.11 13.77 14.79
N ILE A 642 -2.71 13.26 15.88
CA ILE A 642 -2.02 13.06 17.16
C ILE A 642 -0.73 12.24 16.94
N SER A 643 0.36 12.71 17.54
CA SER A 643 1.65 12.02 17.56
C SER A 643 2.05 11.68 18.98
N TYR A 644 2.66 10.51 19.11
CA TYR A 644 3.14 10.00 20.39
C TYR A 644 4.66 10.08 20.46
N GLY A 645 5.17 10.30 21.67
CA GLY A 645 6.59 10.25 21.95
C GLY A 645 6.90 9.82 23.38
N SER A 646 8.18 9.82 23.71
CA SER A 646 8.74 9.39 24.99
C SER A 646 8.82 10.58 25.94
N VAL A 647 8.50 10.39 27.22
CA VAL A 647 8.83 11.40 28.24
C VAL A 647 10.34 11.48 28.45
N THR A 648 10.99 10.32 28.51
CA THR A 648 12.45 10.17 28.60
C THR A 648 12.91 8.97 27.77
N PRO A 649 14.20 8.85 27.42
CA PRO A 649 14.72 7.68 26.73
C PRO A 649 14.47 6.38 27.51
N PRO A 650 14.32 5.22 26.83
CA PRO A 650 14.55 4.97 25.41
C PRO A 650 13.51 5.61 24.49
N LEU A 651 13.95 6.06 23.31
CA LEU A 651 13.06 6.73 22.35
C LEU A 651 12.15 5.71 21.64
N ILE A 652 10.89 6.10 21.47
CA ILE A 652 9.83 5.41 20.73
C ILE A 652 9.12 6.37 19.78
N ALA A 653 8.25 5.86 18.90
CA ALA A 653 7.32 6.64 18.08
C ALA A 653 7.98 7.88 17.42
N ALA A 654 7.42 9.09 17.59
CA ALA A 654 7.87 10.31 16.93
C ALA A 654 9.33 10.67 17.24
N ASP A 655 9.79 10.51 18.49
CA ASP A 655 11.19 10.81 18.85
C ASP A 655 12.17 9.86 18.18
N LEU A 656 11.82 8.56 18.16
CA LEU A 656 12.62 7.56 17.48
C LEU A 656 12.70 7.85 15.98
N LEU A 657 11.57 8.15 15.35
CA LEU A 657 11.51 8.52 13.93
C LEU A 657 12.36 9.77 13.64
N GLY A 658 12.23 10.81 14.47
CA GLY A 658 12.99 12.05 14.33
C GLY A 658 14.49 11.83 14.42
N ARG A 659 14.95 11.05 15.41
CA ARG A 659 16.37 10.72 15.55
C ARG A 659 16.89 9.96 14.33
N LEU A 660 16.18 8.92 13.91
CA LEU A 660 16.55 8.10 12.76
C LEU A 660 16.57 8.90 11.45
N PHE A 661 15.58 9.78 11.25
CA PHE A 661 15.52 10.68 10.10
C PHE A 661 16.76 11.58 10.02
N TRP A 662 17.15 12.18 11.15
CA TRP A 662 18.32 13.04 11.21
C TRP A 662 19.63 12.31 10.99
N GLU A 663 19.75 11.09 11.52
CA GLU A 663 20.89 10.20 11.27
C GLU A 663 21.00 9.85 9.78
N GLU A 664 19.90 9.49 9.13
CA GLU A 664 19.86 9.20 7.70
C GLU A 664 20.16 10.42 6.83
N LEU A 665 19.62 11.59 7.17
CA LEU A 665 19.90 12.81 6.42
C LEU A 665 21.40 13.15 6.40
N ARG A 666 22.17 12.71 7.41
CA ARG A 666 23.63 12.88 7.46
C ARG A 666 24.39 11.91 6.54
N THR A 667 23.78 10.83 6.05
CA THR A 667 24.42 9.90 5.11
C THR A 667 24.42 10.42 3.67
N ALA A 668 23.89 11.63 3.43
CA ALA A 668 23.81 12.33 2.15
C ALA A 668 22.78 11.76 1.15
N VAL A 669 21.75 11.09 1.67
CA VAL A 669 20.53 10.76 0.90
C VAL A 669 19.59 11.98 0.78
N PRO A 670 18.68 12.01 -0.21
CA PRO A 670 17.61 13.00 -0.26
C PRO A 670 16.68 12.92 0.95
N VAL A 671 15.97 14.03 1.24
CA VAL A 671 15.09 14.14 2.41
C VAL A 671 13.98 13.10 2.43
N GLY A 672 13.37 12.79 1.29
CA GLY A 672 12.33 11.77 1.21
C GLY A 672 12.88 10.38 1.48
N GLU A 673 14.09 10.07 0.98
CA GLU A 673 14.74 8.80 1.23
C GLU A 673 15.18 8.67 2.70
N ALA A 674 15.64 9.76 3.32
CA ALA A 674 15.93 9.79 4.75
C ALA A 674 14.69 9.44 5.58
N LEU A 675 13.52 10.00 5.24
CA LEU A 675 12.27 9.69 5.93
C LEU A 675 11.84 8.24 5.69
N ARG A 676 11.93 7.76 4.44
CA ARG A 676 11.62 6.37 4.09
C ARG A 676 12.46 5.38 4.90
N LEU A 677 13.79 5.57 4.91
CA LEU A 677 14.72 4.74 5.67
C LEU A 677 14.50 4.84 7.18
N ALA A 678 14.16 6.03 7.70
CA ALA A 678 13.83 6.21 9.10
C ALA A 678 12.57 5.43 9.51
N LYS A 679 11.53 5.41 8.68
CA LYS A 679 10.32 4.59 8.90
C LYS A 679 10.66 3.10 8.98
N PHE A 680 11.47 2.60 8.05
CA PHE A 680 11.94 1.21 8.09
C PHE A 680 12.74 0.90 9.35
N LYS A 681 13.69 1.77 9.72
CA LYS A 681 14.50 1.59 10.93
C LYS A 681 13.67 1.65 12.21
N LEU A 682 12.64 2.49 12.26
CA LEU A 682 11.70 2.51 13.38
C LEU A 682 11.00 1.16 13.49
N ALA A 683 10.42 0.68 12.38
CA ALA A 683 9.73 -0.61 12.37
C ALA A 683 10.66 -1.76 12.81
N THR A 684 11.91 -1.74 12.35
CA THR A 684 12.93 -2.73 12.73
C THR A 684 13.25 -2.68 14.21
N GLU A 685 13.54 -1.49 14.73
CA GLU A 685 13.91 -1.30 16.13
C GLU A 685 12.75 -1.74 17.05
N MET A 686 11.51 -1.43 16.70
CA MET A 686 10.35 -1.88 17.48
C MET A 686 10.17 -3.39 17.37
N PHE A 687 10.37 -3.97 16.19
CA PHE A 687 10.37 -5.44 16.06
C PHE A 687 11.47 -6.10 16.90
N GLU A 688 12.68 -5.54 16.96
CA GLU A 688 13.78 -6.09 17.76
C GLU A 688 13.51 -5.95 19.27
N ARG A 689 12.86 -4.87 19.70
CA ARG A 689 12.58 -4.61 21.12
C ARG A 689 11.37 -5.38 21.65
N GLN A 690 10.29 -5.46 20.87
CA GLN A 690 8.99 -5.99 21.32
C GLN A 690 8.39 -7.04 20.38
N GLY A 691 8.88 -7.22 19.15
CA GLY A 691 8.43 -8.28 18.23
C GLY A 691 7.21 -7.91 17.38
N TYR A 692 6.69 -6.69 17.50
CA TYR A 692 5.51 -6.20 16.78
C TYR A 692 5.50 -4.66 16.73
N LEU A 693 4.65 -4.11 15.85
CA LEU A 693 4.31 -2.68 15.85
C LEU A 693 3.00 -2.46 16.62
N ASP A 694 3.04 -1.74 17.74
CA ASP A 694 1.83 -1.35 18.47
C ASP A 694 1.16 -0.12 17.83
N GLY A 695 0.09 0.37 18.46
CA GLY A 695 -0.71 1.45 17.90
C GLY A 695 0.08 2.74 17.71
N GLU A 696 0.94 3.11 18.66
CA GLU A 696 1.76 4.33 18.58
C GLU A 696 2.78 4.25 17.44
N ASP A 697 3.40 3.08 17.26
CA ASP A 697 4.36 2.84 16.19
C ASP A 697 3.67 2.84 14.82
N GLN A 698 2.52 2.14 14.70
CA GLN A 698 1.69 2.14 13.50
C GLN A 698 1.27 3.56 13.13
N LYS A 699 0.72 4.34 14.07
CA LYS A 699 0.26 5.72 13.85
C LYS A 699 1.40 6.60 13.38
N THR A 700 2.56 6.51 14.04
CA THR A 700 3.77 7.26 13.67
C THR A 700 4.19 6.97 12.23
N LEU A 701 4.17 5.70 11.80
CA LEU A 701 4.55 5.32 10.44
C LEU A 701 3.62 5.90 9.38
N ILE A 702 2.32 6.01 9.65
CA ILE A 702 1.32 6.45 8.67
C ILE A 702 1.00 7.95 8.73
N SER A 703 1.13 8.60 9.89
CA SER A 703 0.78 10.03 10.06
C SER A 703 1.91 10.97 9.66
N PHE A 704 3.17 10.54 9.75
CA PHE A 704 4.31 11.40 9.41
C PHE A 704 4.50 11.53 7.89
N VAL A 705 4.25 12.72 7.37
CA VAL A 705 4.34 13.05 5.94
C VAL A 705 5.47 14.05 5.67
N LEU A 706 5.91 14.12 4.40
CA LEU A 706 6.88 15.10 3.93
C LEU A 706 6.20 16.14 3.03
N TYR A 707 6.24 17.41 3.45
CA TYR A 707 5.90 18.53 2.59
C TYR A 707 7.16 19.14 1.97
N GLY A 708 7.27 19.08 0.64
CA GLY A 708 8.44 19.51 -0.12
C GLY A 708 8.85 18.50 -1.19
N ASP A 709 9.94 18.81 -1.90
CA ASP A 709 10.52 17.93 -2.92
C ASP A 709 11.27 16.75 -2.25
N PRO A 710 10.87 15.48 -2.48
CA PRO A 710 11.52 14.32 -1.87
C PRO A 710 12.98 14.14 -2.30
N LEU A 711 13.38 14.68 -3.46
CA LEU A 711 14.75 14.64 -3.97
C LEU A 711 15.61 15.81 -3.47
N LEU A 712 15.11 16.64 -2.56
CA LEU A 712 15.88 17.68 -1.90
C LEU A 712 17.05 17.06 -1.12
N THR A 713 18.29 17.43 -1.48
CA THR A 713 19.49 16.98 -0.76
C THR A 713 19.96 18.02 0.24
N SER A 714 20.26 17.56 1.46
CA SER A 714 20.89 18.40 2.47
C SER A 714 22.40 18.42 2.27
N ARG A 715 22.99 19.55 1.86
CA ARG A 715 24.45 19.70 1.64
C ARG A 715 25.28 19.66 2.94
N LEU A 716 24.81 19.01 4.00
CA LEU A 716 25.41 18.99 5.33
C LEU A 716 26.82 18.37 5.31
N THR A 717 27.08 17.44 4.40
CA THR A 717 28.31 16.63 4.43
C THR A 717 29.32 16.93 3.32
N GLY A 718 29.05 17.90 2.44
CA GLY A 718 29.97 18.29 1.35
C GLY A 718 30.30 17.20 0.32
N ARG A 719 29.80 15.97 0.49
CA ARG A 719 30.01 14.86 -0.43
C ARG A 719 29.11 15.01 -1.66
N PRO A 720 29.65 14.84 -2.88
CA PRO A 720 28.83 14.71 -4.06
C PRO A 720 28.01 13.42 -3.96
N MET A 721 26.78 13.48 -4.48
CA MET A 721 25.88 12.35 -4.59
C MET A 721 26.59 11.19 -5.32
N GLY A 722 26.58 9.99 -4.73
CA GLY A 722 26.90 8.78 -5.47
C GLY A 722 25.81 8.51 -6.51
N SER A 723 26.13 7.78 -7.58
CA SER A 723 25.18 7.42 -8.64
C SER A 723 24.01 6.52 -8.21
N LYS A 724 23.85 6.25 -6.91
CA LYS A 724 22.89 5.31 -6.30
C LYS A 724 22.22 5.89 -5.05
N ALA A 725 21.70 7.11 -5.11
CA ALA A 725 21.19 7.84 -3.94
C ALA A 725 19.76 7.47 -3.52
N VAL A 726 19.03 6.75 -4.37
CA VAL A 726 17.75 6.12 -4.05
C VAL A 726 17.84 4.69 -4.56
N THR A 727 17.57 3.72 -3.69
CA THR A 727 17.65 2.30 -4.01
C THR A 727 16.38 1.61 -3.56
N ARG A 728 15.69 0.98 -4.51
CA ARG A 728 14.52 0.15 -4.24
C ARG A 728 14.98 -1.30 -4.09
N SER A 729 14.52 -1.95 -3.02
CA SER A 729 14.71 -3.39 -2.81
C SER A 729 13.79 -4.15 -3.76
N SER A 730 14.28 -5.21 -4.40
CA SER A 730 13.45 -6.11 -5.20
C SER A 730 12.67 -7.10 -4.33
N LYS A 731 13.05 -7.26 -3.05
CA LYS A 731 12.36 -8.09 -2.07
C LYS A 731 11.57 -7.18 -1.12
N ARG A 732 10.39 -7.64 -0.71
CA ARG A 732 9.55 -6.95 0.26
C ARG A 732 9.31 -7.87 1.44
N PRO A 733 9.26 -7.34 2.67
CA PRO A 733 8.77 -8.12 3.80
C PRO A 733 7.31 -8.49 3.53
N ALA A 734 7.05 -9.79 3.37
CA ALA A 734 5.71 -10.31 3.08
C ALA A 734 4.73 -10.01 4.24
N THR A 735 5.24 -9.97 5.48
CA THR A 735 4.42 -9.69 6.67
C THR A 735 5.12 -8.77 7.68
N ILE A 736 4.35 -7.85 8.30
CA ILE A 736 4.78 -7.01 9.43
C ILE A 736 3.82 -7.27 10.58
N LYS A 737 4.29 -7.92 11.65
CA LYS A 737 3.44 -8.19 12.82
C LYS A 737 2.99 -6.87 13.46
N THR A 738 1.68 -6.68 13.54
CA THR A 738 1.06 -5.56 14.24
C THR A 738 0.33 -6.05 15.48
N ALA A 739 0.03 -5.13 16.38
CA ALA A 739 -0.76 -5.38 17.57
C ALA A 739 -1.82 -4.30 17.71
N CYS A 740 -3.02 -4.71 18.11
CA CYS A 740 -4.15 -3.83 18.36
C CYS A 740 -4.56 -3.90 19.83
N ALA A 741 -5.13 -2.81 20.34
CA ALA A 741 -5.71 -2.74 21.68
C ALA A 741 -7.09 -2.06 21.67
N LEU A 742 -7.76 -2.04 20.51
CA LEU A 742 -9.09 -1.47 20.31
C LEU A 742 -10.17 -2.56 20.33
N GLY A 743 -11.41 -2.20 20.71
CA GLY A 743 -12.58 -3.08 20.56
C GLY A 743 -12.68 -4.28 21.52
N GLY A 744 -11.89 -4.32 22.60
CA GLY A 744 -12.02 -5.31 23.68
C GLY A 744 -12.72 -4.74 24.93
N PRO A 745 -13.26 -5.58 25.83
CA PRO A 745 -13.86 -5.11 27.08
C PRO A 745 -12.83 -4.36 27.92
N ASP A 746 -13.24 -3.26 28.56
CA ASP A 746 -12.41 -2.55 29.53
C ASP A 746 -12.27 -3.38 30.80
N LEU A 747 -11.05 -3.83 31.06
CA LEU A 747 -10.72 -4.76 32.14
C LEU A 747 -10.64 -4.06 33.50
N LEU A 748 -10.69 -2.73 33.58
CA LEU A 748 -10.72 -2.03 34.87
C LEU A 748 -11.98 -2.33 35.70
N THR A 749 -13.03 -2.84 35.06
CA THR A 749 -14.27 -3.25 35.73
C THR A 749 -14.15 -4.57 36.49
N ASP A 750 -13.04 -5.30 36.31
CA ASP A 750 -12.76 -6.56 36.99
C ASP A 750 -11.90 -6.32 38.25
N ASP A 751 -12.38 -6.82 39.38
CA ASP A 751 -11.73 -6.70 40.70
C ASP A 751 -10.27 -7.18 40.68
N ALA A 752 -9.92 -8.15 39.81
CA ALA A 752 -8.57 -8.65 39.65
C ALA A 752 -7.57 -7.59 39.15
N TYR A 753 -8.03 -6.64 38.34
CA TYR A 753 -7.20 -5.62 37.68
C TYR A 753 -7.25 -4.24 38.37
N SER A 754 -8.12 -4.06 39.36
CA SER A 754 -8.21 -2.85 40.19
C SER A 754 -6.86 -2.45 40.81
N SER A 755 -6.08 -3.42 41.26
CA SER A 755 -4.74 -3.21 41.83
C SER A 755 -3.69 -2.72 40.83
N ILE A 756 -3.92 -2.92 39.52
CA ILE A 756 -3.07 -2.39 38.45
C ILE A 756 -3.31 -0.88 38.30
N SER A 757 -4.55 -0.41 38.46
CA SER A 757 -4.90 1.02 38.39
C SER A 757 -4.11 1.86 39.41
N ASP A 758 -4.05 1.42 40.67
CA ASP A 758 -3.28 2.11 41.73
C ASP A 758 -1.78 2.20 41.38
N ARG A 759 -1.23 1.12 40.83
CA ARG A 759 0.17 1.08 40.38
C ARG A 759 0.40 1.99 39.19
N VAL A 760 -0.52 2.01 38.21
CA VAL A 760 -0.47 2.91 37.06
C VAL A 760 -0.49 4.36 37.52
N GLN A 761 -1.44 4.74 38.36
CA GLN A 761 -1.54 6.08 38.93
C GLN A 761 -0.25 6.48 39.67
N SER A 762 0.37 5.55 40.42
CA SER A 762 1.64 5.82 41.10
C SER A 762 2.82 6.08 40.15
N ILE A 763 2.86 5.41 38.99
CA ILE A 763 3.90 5.60 37.96
C ILE A 763 3.64 6.89 37.21
N VAL A 764 2.40 7.13 36.80
CA VAL A 764 1.97 8.34 36.11
C VAL A 764 2.22 9.57 36.97
N ALA A 765 1.93 9.52 38.28
CA ALA A 765 2.23 10.60 39.20
C ALA A 765 3.71 11.02 39.22
N GLN A 766 4.63 10.09 38.95
CA GLN A 766 6.07 10.37 38.93
C GLN A 766 6.54 11.09 37.66
N TYR A 767 5.92 10.77 36.52
CA TYR A 767 6.35 11.26 35.20
C TYR A 767 5.44 12.33 34.60
N LEU A 768 4.16 12.31 34.95
CA LEU A 768 3.07 13.13 34.46
C LEU A 768 2.10 13.44 35.63
N PRO A 769 2.53 14.23 36.64
CA PRO A 769 1.69 14.53 37.81
C PRO A 769 0.39 15.27 37.45
N THR A 770 0.27 15.83 36.24
CA THR A 770 -0.96 16.43 35.73
C THR A 770 -2.01 15.42 35.27
N MET A 771 -1.66 14.12 35.18
CA MET A 771 -2.51 13.03 34.68
C MET A 771 -2.98 12.08 35.79
N THR A 772 -2.82 12.42 37.08
CA THR A 772 -3.19 11.54 38.20
C THR A 772 -4.70 11.33 38.35
N ASP A 773 -5.48 12.27 37.88
CA ASP A 773 -6.95 12.32 37.86
C ASP A 773 -7.51 12.15 36.43
N ALA A 774 -6.72 11.54 35.54
CA ALA A 774 -7.13 11.23 34.17
C ALA A 774 -8.13 10.06 34.13
N ASP A 775 -8.99 10.06 33.11
CA ASP A 775 -9.81 8.90 32.79
C ASP A 775 -8.88 7.77 32.33
N CYS A 776 -9.16 6.55 32.76
CA CYS A 776 -8.31 5.39 32.56
C CYS A 776 -9.12 4.29 31.88
N SER A 777 -8.55 3.67 30.84
CA SER A 777 -9.07 2.44 30.23
C SER A 777 -7.97 1.38 30.14
N LEU A 778 -8.34 0.10 30.29
CA LEU A 778 -7.41 -1.04 30.25
C LEU A 778 -7.90 -2.08 29.24
N HIS A 779 -7.07 -2.38 28.24
CA HIS A 779 -7.39 -3.35 27.20
C HIS A 779 -6.28 -4.39 27.03
N ASN A 780 -6.68 -5.61 26.63
CA ASN A 780 -5.75 -6.63 26.17
C ASN A 780 -5.24 -6.29 24.78
N GLN A 781 -3.93 -6.41 24.60
CA GLN A 781 -3.31 -6.39 23.28
C GLN A 781 -3.61 -7.71 22.56
N HIS A 782 -3.92 -7.62 21.27
CA HIS A 782 -4.22 -8.77 20.43
C HIS A 782 -3.61 -8.62 19.03
N HIS A 783 -3.27 -9.77 18.42
CA HIS A 783 -2.53 -9.88 17.17
C HIS A 783 -3.43 -10.36 16.02
N GLY A 784 -4.49 -9.60 15.74
CA GLY A 784 -5.46 -9.88 14.67
C GLY A 784 -6.84 -9.42 15.09
N CYS A 785 -7.53 -8.69 14.21
CA CYS A 785 -8.84 -8.12 14.50
C CYS A 785 -9.86 -8.66 13.50
N ASP A 786 -10.94 -9.25 14.00
CA ASP A 786 -12.08 -9.66 13.17
C ASP A 786 -12.99 -8.46 12.87
N SER A 787 -13.72 -8.52 11.75
CA SER A 787 -14.33 -7.35 11.10
C SER A 787 -15.57 -6.75 11.77
N GLU A 788 -15.97 -7.24 12.94
CA GLU A 788 -17.27 -6.87 13.54
C GLU A 788 -17.18 -5.77 14.63
N ASP A 789 -16.01 -5.57 15.29
CA ASP A 789 -15.95 -4.76 16.51
C ASP A 789 -15.31 -3.35 16.37
N HIS A 790 -14.35 -3.16 15.44
CA HIS A 790 -13.70 -1.85 15.20
C HIS A 790 -12.92 -1.82 13.87
N CYS A 791 -12.49 -0.64 13.43
CA CYS A 791 -11.66 -0.45 12.23
C CYS A 791 -10.22 -0.09 12.60
N CYS A 792 -9.24 -0.95 12.26
CA CYS A 792 -7.82 -0.69 12.54
C CYS A 792 -6.89 -1.15 11.40
N PRO A 793 -5.62 -0.68 11.35
CA PRO A 793 -4.66 -1.15 10.35
C PRO A 793 -4.37 -2.65 10.42
N SER A 794 -4.40 -3.24 11.62
CA SER A 794 -4.19 -4.68 11.81
C SER A 794 -5.27 -5.53 11.11
N GLN A 795 -6.52 -5.04 11.08
CA GLN A 795 -7.61 -5.61 10.32
C GLN A 795 -7.38 -5.43 8.80
N GLN A 796 -7.05 -4.21 8.37
CA GLN A 796 -6.93 -3.89 6.94
C GLN A 796 -5.82 -4.65 6.23
N ILE A 797 -4.75 -5.02 6.93
CA ILE A 797 -3.63 -5.70 6.29
C ILE A 797 -3.82 -7.25 6.33
N GLY A 798 -4.92 -7.74 6.92
CA GLY A 798 -5.27 -9.17 6.92
C GLY A 798 -4.30 -10.07 7.71
N MET A 799 -3.46 -9.48 8.57
CA MET A 799 -2.38 -10.18 9.26
C MET A 799 -2.91 -10.86 10.53
N LYS A 800 -3.50 -12.04 10.38
CA LYS A 800 -3.83 -12.92 11.51
C LYS A 800 -2.58 -13.62 11.99
N THR A 801 -1.96 -13.11 13.05
CA THR A 801 -0.91 -13.87 13.76
C THR A 801 -1.49 -14.46 15.03
N ALA A 802 -1.67 -15.78 15.05
CA ALA A 802 -1.91 -16.52 16.28
C ALA A 802 -0.65 -16.41 17.16
N GLY A 803 -0.67 -15.47 18.11
CA GLY A 803 0.35 -15.31 19.12
C GLY A 803 -0.31 -14.87 20.42
N GLU A 804 -0.23 -15.73 21.43
CA GLU A 804 -0.61 -15.42 22.81
C GLU A 804 0.43 -14.43 23.37
N ASN A 805 0.13 -13.14 23.31
CA ASN A 805 0.87 -12.16 24.09
C ASN A 805 -0.14 -11.35 24.88
N GLU A 806 -0.28 -11.68 26.17
CA GLU A 806 -1.21 -11.08 27.14
C GLU A 806 -0.70 -9.70 27.63
N ALA A 807 -0.13 -8.89 26.74
CA ALA A 807 0.30 -7.54 27.11
C ALA A 807 -0.93 -6.67 27.35
N LEU A 808 -0.90 -5.89 28.42
CA LEU A 808 -1.98 -4.97 28.78
C LEU A 808 -1.63 -3.56 28.34
N VAL A 809 -2.58 -2.87 27.72
CA VAL A 809 -2.44 -1.47 27.34
C VAL A 809 -3.37 -0.63 28.20
N VAL A 810 -2.78 0.30 28.95
CA VAL A 810 -3.50 1.32 29.71
C VAL A 810 -3.48 2.61 28.93
N THR A 811 -4.64 3.16 28.62
CA THR A 811 -4.78 4.50 28.04
C THR A 811 -5.30 5.45 29.12
N LEU A 812 -4.63 6.59 29.26
CA LEU A 812 -5.02 7.67 30.15
C LEU A 812 -5.37 8.87 29.29
N SER A 813 -6.57 9.40 29.45
CA SER A 813 -7.05 10.59 28.73
C SER A 813 -7.44 11.69 29.70
N LYS A 814 -7.04 12.92 29.39
CA LYS A 814 -7.44 14.09 30.16
C LYS A 814 -7.47 15.31 29.27
N HIS A 815 -8.52 16.12 29.40
CA HIS A 815 -8.58 17.42 28.76
C HIS A 815 -8.30 18.52 29.78
N VAL A 816 -7.18 19.21 29.62
CA VAL A 816 -6.79 20.32 30.49
C VAL A 816 -7.24 21.63 29.86
N SER A 817 -8.08 22.40 30.57
CA SER A 817 -8.55 23.71 30.10
C SER A 817 -7.61 24.82 30.56
N GLU A 818 -7.07 25.59 29.61
CA GLU A 818 -6.35 26.83 29.88
C GLU A 818 -7.06 27.99 29.16
N GLY A 819 -7.89 28.73 29.92
CA GLY A 819 -8.76 29.77 29.37
C GLY A 819 -9.89 29.17 28.53
N SER A 820 -9.89 29.46 27.23
CA SER A 820 -10.87 28.92 26.26
C SER A 820 -10.31 27.76 25.42
N ILE A 821 -9.07 27.35 25.65
CA ILE A 821 -8.38 26.33 24.87
C ILE A 821 -8.39 25.02 25.67
N LEU A 822 -8.79 23.95 24.99
CA LEU A 822 -8.79 22.60 25.53
C LEU A 822 -7.55 21.87 25.03
N HIS A 823 -6.70 21.41 25.94
CA HIS A 823 -5.52 20.62 25.64
C HIS A 823 -5.83 19.14 25.90
N PRO A 824 -6.07 18.31 24.86
CA PRO A 824 -6.24 16.88 25.02
C PRO A 824 -4.88 16.21 25.28
N HIS A 825 -4.81 15.44 26.36
CA HIS A 825 -3.62 14.74 26.79
C HIS A 825 -3.89 13.25 26.83
N PHE A 826 -3.06 12.50 26.12
CA PHE A 826 -3.09 11.04 26.11
C PHE A 826 -1.76 10.52 26.63
N ALA A 827 -1.82 9.54 27.53
CA ALA A 827 -0.67 8.73 27.90
C ALA A 827 -1.04 7.26 27.75
N ARG A 828 -0.21 6.51 27.03
CA ARG A 828 -0.42 5.09 26.77
C ARG A 828 0.72 4.28 27.35
N MET A 829 0.39 3.29 28.15
CA MET A 829 1.34 2.47 28.86
C MET A 829 1.12 1.00 28.56
N THR A 830 2.15 0.34 28.05
CA THR A 830 2.13 -1.10 27.79
C THR A 830 2.79 -1.84 28.95
N LEU A 831 2.09 -2.80 29.52
CA LEU A 831 2.51 -3.65 30.61
C LEU A 831 2.73 -5.09 30.12
N ASP A 832 3.77 -5.74 30.63
CA ASP A 832 3.92 -7.19 30.45
C ASP A 832 2.92 -7.96 31.36
N PRO A 833 2.77 -9.29 31.18
CA PRO A 833 1.88 -10.10 32.03
C PRO A 833 2.24 -10.07 33.53
N SER A 834 3.43 -9.61 33.92
CA SER A 834 3.83 -9.40 35.32
C SER A 834 3.46 -8.01 35.87
N GLY A 835 2.82 -7.17 35.04
CA GLY A 835 2.44 -5.79 35.36
C GLY A 835 3.62 -4.82 35.34
N LYS A 836 4.75 -5.16 34.71
CA LYS A 836 5.90 -4.26 34.56
C LYS A 836 5.74 -3.43 33.29
N VAL A 837 6.06 -2.14 33.39
CA VAL A 837 6.02 -1.20 32.26
C VAL A 837 7.08 -1.56 31.23
N ILE A 838 6.63 -1.87 30.01
CA ILE A 838 7.45 -2.09 28.82
C ILE A 838 7.66 -0.75 28.09
N LYS A 839 6.58 0.01 27.93
CA LYS A 839 6.53 1.22 27.09
C LYS A 839 5.62 2.27 27.74
N LEU A 840 6.03 3.53 27.67
CA LEU A 840 5.22 4.69 28.05
C LEU A 840 5.32 5.74 26.95
N ALA A 841 4.18 6.04 26.34
CA ALA A 841 4.03 7.01 25.27
C ALA A 841 3.11 8.15 25.72
N VAL A 842 3.39 9.37 25.27
CA VAL A 842 2.58 10.56 25.55
C VAL A 842 2.29 11.34 24.28
N SER A 843 1.09 11.90 24.18
CA SER A 843 0.73 12.80 23.07
C SER A 843 1.56 14.07 23.08
N ARG A 844 1.71 14.68 21.90
CA ARG A 844 2.75 15.67 21.60
C ARG A 844 2.35 17.09 21.32
#